data_AF-A0A0B7FKX2-F1
#
_entry.id   AF-A0A0B7FKX2-F1
#
_cell.length_a   1.000
_cell.length_b   1.000
_cell.length_c   1.000
_cell.angle_alpha   90.00
_cell.angle_beta   90.00
_cell.angle_gamma   90.00
#
_symmetry.space_group_name_H-M   'P 1'
#
loop_
_entity.id
_entity.type
_entity.pdbx_description
1 polymer ?
#
loop_
_entity_poly.entity_id
_entity_poly.type
_entity_poly.pdbx_seq_one_letter_code
_entity_poly.pdbx_strand_id
1 'polypeptide(L)'
;MAMGHTEGSDGLQGVGGSETGRSGLDQDEIQCDAAAESEGEGEGEGEGEGEGEGEGEGNGNGNGSGNGADRVEGGSGVEGKGKGEGKGEGEGKKQTSLAPERKWDGRLRVFVKGFPNQSAGAPISNKLKDGPDLNVYMRDCGPLGDRDIFEAAEVLMTTGLTDEGKDRHIKTKLYQGQVPWDNVEDLLRDVDRLPHGPSWNIIDIEVHVEGENVPRVAHLCARDIIEVIAELIGNPRFAKFMKYAPERHWTAENDGVRIYNELWTGDWWWNIQQSLNEAYGSSTVAALILSSDKTQLSLLPGGQQAYPVYLTLGNISKSVRRQANERATVLLGYLPVEDFGDIANDDERQRLKGQLVHDAMRELMRPLEEASRNGIEMWCADGQLRRVFPIVAAYVADWPEQCLMACTMLSRCPICEVEHDGRGDNEQAPQRKPMNTLKALEDYFGNRDLKHLNQGFGLKPWWPWWANIPYCNIHASITPDLLHQLWLGMFKTHILAWMQWAIGKGKLDELYMTMPEASGLRHFSKGLSGIGQWTGRKTREMAKQLVCAIAGIADAEEVELTRSGIEFMCYAESPALNELDIAEMEHLLSRFHDLKWVMVDEKDGYYKKESSFDGIPKLHMATHYGASIRLYGTPDGYNSEVPENLHIHYAKKPWRASNKVRPETQMMRYLQRQEAVHIHRSYMNTYYGIEVEQELGIEGMEAEGGPRDMEATVQTLGSDDCNVSPLEPSKSKQVVYPDPKWSIAQNPTRSKVPCRVIIRDYGANDFIKLLTKLLADRFETPPYASLLSPNHEYAVWHRLYLQHLPFPSTACRSHIDTIRANPPPRNHAGTNIGLGIHDTVLMLDKPGAGGIYRYRAARVWVIFKLPVHLRYTCDEPLAYVELFNPFSSTPLFPPYLYSTSRSLHSDGRRRDAIVPVSDLKLACHLAPQFSRLRDWTPGPNRDIMSIAQHFHLNPHYNHYMFALLENWRRSGIRFKRVVRFVD
;
A
#
# COMPACT_ATOMS: atom_id res chain seq x y z
N MET A 1 28.00 65.56 -25.18
CA MET A 1 28.05 66.80 -26.01
C MET A 1 26.81 66.84 -26.90
N ALA A 2 26.34 68.03 -27.29
CA ALA A 2 25.39 68.36 -28.38
C ALA A 2 24.33 67.29 -28.82
N MET A 3 23.04 67.47 -28.51
CA MET A 3 21.97 68.07 -29.37
C MET A 3 21.41 67.13 -30.47
N GLY A 4 20.09 67.05 -30.73
CA GLY A 4 18.91 67.60 -30.04
C GLY A 4 17.62 67.65 -30.91
N HIS A 5 16.43 67.77 -30.26
CA HIS A 5 15.07 68.06 -30.83
C HIS A 5 14.48 67.04 -31.85
N THR A 6 13.17 66.92 -32.17
CA THR A 6 11.87 67.61 -31.90
C THR A 6 10.78 66.53 -31.58
N GLU A 7 9.80 66.67 -30.68
CA GLU A 7 8.53 67.49 -30.64
C GLU A 7 7.36 67.05 -31.56
N GLY A 8 6.11 67.20 -31.07
CA GLY A 8 4.82 66.80 -31.69
C GLY A 8 4.26 65.45 -31.18
N SER A 9 3.22 65.27 -30.35
CA SER A 9 2.07 66.06 -29.83
C SER A 9 0.89 66.32 -30.78
N ASP A 10 -0.20 65.54 -30.66
CA ASP A 10 -1.50 66.00 -30.07
C ASP A 10 -2.58 64.89 -30.06
N GLY A 11 -3.55 64.98 -29.13
CA GLY A 11 -4.63 63.97 -28.99
C GLY A 11 -5.46 63.99 -27.69
N LEU A 12 -5.82 65.17 -27.17
CA LEU A 12 -6.55 65.35 -25.89
C LEU A 12 -8.08 65.23 -26.01
N GLN A 13 -8.75 64.55 -25.06
CA GLN A 13 -9.81 65.08 -24.15
C GLN A 13 -10.72 63.99 -23.50
N GLY A 14 -11.31 64.32 -22.32
CA GLY A 14 -12.36 63.54 -21.61
C GLY A 14 -11.84 62.55 -20.55
N VAL A 15 -11.50 62.86 -19.29
CA VAL A 15 -12.00 63.81 -18.24
C VAL A 15 -13.12 63.23 -17.34
N GLY A 16 -12.85 63.22 -16.02
CA GLY A 16 -13.71 62.73 -14.92
C GLY A 16 -13.37 61.30 -14.50
N GLY A 17 -12.95 60.96 -13.28
CA GLY A 17 -12.83 61.71 -12.00
C GLY A 17 -13.28 60.79 -10.85
N SER A 18 -12.75 60.80 -9.62
CA SER A 18 -11.69 61.62 -8.99
C SER A 18 -11.26 61.00 -7.65
N GLU A 19 -10.00 61.25 -7.22
CA GLU A 19 -9.54 61.27 -5.79
C GLU A 19 -9.50 59.93 -4.99
N THR A 20 -8.59 59.63 -4.04
CA THR A 20 -7.44 60.34 -3.41
C THR A 20 -6.27 59.39 -3.03
N GLY A 21 -5.00 59.86 -3.03
CA GLY A 21 -3.82 59.27 -2.34
C GLY A 21 -3.11 58.11 -3.08
N ARG A 22 -1.79 58.06 -3.37
CA ARG A 22 -0.52 58.41 -2.66
C ARG A 22 -0.34 57.69 -1.32
N SER A 23 0.79 57.05 -0.99
CA SER A 23 2.06 56.67 -1.69
C SER A 23 2.78 55.64 -0.78
N GLY A 24 3.63 54.69 -1.20
CA GLY A 24 4.46 54.59 -2.40
C GLY A 24 5.95 54.67 -2.02
N LEU A 25 6.60 53.52 -1.77
CA LEU A 25 8.05 53.28 -1.73
C LEU A 25 8.32 51.75 -1.68
N ASP A 26 9.56 51.33 -2.00
CA ASP A 26 9.94 49.95 -2.32
C ASP A 26 10.31 49.09 -1.09
N GLN A 27 10.14 47.76 -1.21
CA GLN A 27 11.16 46.76 -0.84
C GLN A 27 10.79 45.35 -1.36
N ASP A 28 11.73 44.71 -2.06
CA ASP A 28 11.67 43.29 -2.44
C ASP A 28 12.29 42.44 -1.31
N GLU A 29 11.49 41.66 -0.59
CA GLU A 29 11.99 40.57 0.26
C GLU A 29 10.96 39.44 0.35
N ILE A 30 11.24 38.30 -0.29
CA ILE A 30 10.35 37.14 -0.32
C ILE A 30 10.87 36.10 0.68
N GLN A 31 10.35 36.14 1.90
CA GLN A 31 10.59 35.08 2.88
C GLN A 31 9.91 33.77 2.43
N CYS A 32 10.50 32.64 2.82
CA CYS A 32 10.00 31.32 2.49
C CYS A 32 9.24 30.72 3.68
N ASP A 33 7.91 30.66 3.58
CA ASP A 33 7.06 30.03 4.60
C ASP A 33 7.30 28.51 4.66
N ALA A 34 8.12 28.09 5.62
CA ALA A 34 8.09 26.75 6.16
C ALA A 34 6.96 26.69 7.20
N ALA A 35 5.81 26.11 6.84
CA ALA A 35 4.67 25.98 7.74
C ALA A 35 5.00 25.04 8.92
N ALA A 36 5.34 25.63 10.07
CA ALA A 36 5.51 24.94 11.34
C ALA A 36 4.14 24.76 12.04
N GLU A 37 3.90 23.59 12.62
CA GLU A 37 2.68 23.30 13.40
C GLU A 37 2.88 23.66 14.88
N SER A 38 2.92 24.96 15.20
CA SER A 38 2.86 25.46 16.59
C SER A 38 2.49 26.95 16.66
N GLU A 39 1.37 27.27 17.31
CA GLU A 39 1.10 28.62 17.84
C GLU A 39 1.44 28.65 19.33
N GLY A 40 2.10 29.71 19.82
CA GLY A 40 2.34 29.93 21.25
C GLY A 40 3.79 30.20 21.65
N GLU A 41 4.36 31.33 21.20
CA GLU A 41 5.68 31.80 21.65
C GLU A 41 5.59 32.59 22.97
N GLY A 42 6.69 32.61 23.72
CA GLY A 42 6.85 33.39 24.96
C GLY A 42 8.32 33.50 25.35
N GLU A 43 9.00 34.56 24.92
CA GLU A 43 10.42 34.81 25.17
C GLU A 43 10.71 35.26 26.62
N GLY A 44 11.94 35.03 27.10
CA GLY A 44 12.39 35.52 28.40
C GLY A 44 13.82 35.09 28.78
N GLU A 45 14.75 36.04 28.62
CA GLU A 45 16.05 36.28 29.31
C GLU A 45 16.41 35.38 30.52
N GLY A 46 17.68 35.08 30.85
CA GLY A 46 18.98 35.56 30.37
C GLY A 46 20.07 35.31 31.44
N GLU A 47 21.36 35.58 31.14
CA GLU A 47 22.53 35.40 32.05
C GLU A 47 22.87 33.93 32.44
N GLY A 48 24.11 33.52 32.71
CA GLY A 48 25.41 34.19 32.53
C GLY A 48 26.57 33.44 33.24
N GLU A 49 27.71 33.26 32.53
CA GLU A 49 29.03 32.83 33.05
C GLU A 49 29.12 31.39 33.66
N GLY A 50 30.28 30.70 33.68
CA GLY A 50 31.63 31.04 33.20
C GLY A 50 32.54 29.81 33.04
N GLU A 51 33.79 30.03 32.62
CA GLU A 51 34.75 29.00 32.18
C GLU A 51 35.49 28.27 33.34
N GLY A 52 36.07 27.09 33.05
CA GLY A 52 36.93 26.36 33.99
C GLY A 52 37.65 25.16 33.38
N GLU A 53 38.95 25.30 33.13
CA GLU A 53 39.82 24.27 32.53
C GLU A 53 40.22 23.16 33.53
N GLY A 54 40.63 21.98 33.03
CA GLY A 54 41.15 20.89 33.84
C GLY A 54 41.75 19.73 33.03
N GLU A 55 43.08 19.67 32.94
CA GLU A 55 43.83 18.61 32.23
C GLU A 55 43.90 17.29 33.02
N GLY A 56 44.16 16.15 32.34
CA GLY A 56 44.42 14.86 32.98
C GLY A 56 44.81 13.71 32.02
N GLU A 57 46.09 13.36 31.97
CA GLU A 57 46.64 12.25 31.17
C GLU A 57 46.42 10.85 31.81
N GLY A 58 46.46 9.74 31.04
CA GLY A 58 46.39 8.39 31.64
C GLY A 58 46.47 7.15 30.72
N ASN A 59 47.68 6.77 30.28
CA ASN A 59 48.06 5.51 29.58
C ASN A 59 47.40 4.18 30.02
N GLY A 60 47.33 3.16 29.12
CA GLY A 60 47.20 1.74 29.55
C GLY A 60 47.00 0.61 28.50
N ASN A 61 48.08 0.10 27.89
CA ASN A 61 48.17 -1.09 27.01
C ASN A 61 47.38 -2.39 27.39
N GLY A 62 47.05 -3.24 26.38
CA GLY A 62 46.73 -4.67 26.58
C GLY A 62 46.55 -5.52 25.29
N ASN A 63 47.54 -6.36 24.94
CA ASN A 63 47.54 -7.26 23.75
C ASN A 63 46.85 -8.63 24.00
N GLY A 64 46.41 -9.32 22.93
CA GLY A 64 46.04 -10.75 23.00
C GLY A 64 45.55 -11.42 21.70
N SER A 65 46.45 -11.83 20.80
CA SER A 65 46.14 -12.53 19.53
C SER A 65 46.33 -14.06 19.60
N GLY A 66 45.60 -14.83 18.78
CA GLY A 66 45.83 -16.28 18.62
C GLY A 66 45.14 -16.92 17.40
N ASN A 67 45.94 -17.44 16.45
CA ASN A 67 45.47 -18.17 15.24
C ASN A 67 45.68 -19.69 15.35
N GLY A 68 44.94 -20.47 14.56
CA GLY A 68 45.19 -21.91 14.32
C GLY A 68 44.31 -22.48 13.20
N ALA A 69 44.84 -23.38 12.35
CA ALA A 69 44.18 -23.88 11.12
C ALA A 69 44.64 -25.31 10.72
N ASP A 70 44.17 -25.83 9.57
CA ASP A 70 44.64 -27.03 8.82
C ASP A 70 44.35 -28.43 9.47
N ARG A 71 44.44 -29.63 8.84
CA ARG A 71 44.11 -30.24 7.49
C ARG A 71 44.69 -31.70 7.48
N VAL A 72 44.42 -32.69 6.60
CA VAL A 72 43.53 -32.99 5.43
C VAL A 72 43.16 -34.51 5.49
N GLU A 73 42.46 -35.06 4.48
CA GLU A 73 42.48 -36.47 4.00
C GLU A 73 41.88 -37.60 4.89
N GLY A 74 41.51 -38.80 4.40
CA GLY A 74 41.39 -39.31 3.00
C GLY A 74 41.34 -40.86 2.87
N GLY A 75 40.48 -41.43 2.00
CA GLY A 75 40.38 -42.89 1.68
C GLY A 75 39.35 -43.70 2.53
N SER A 76 38.47 -44.61 2.03
CA SER A 76 38.55 -45.81 1.15
C SER A 76 39.10 -47.09 1.85
N GLY A 77 38.48 -48.29 1.84
CA GLY A 77 37.18 -48.77 1.30
C GLY A 77 37.07 -50.33 1.33
N VAL A 78 36.00 -50.90 0.74
CA VAL A 78 35.80 -52.34 0.33
C VAL A 78 35.23 -53.39 1.34
N GLU A 79 34.09 -53.96 0.94
CA GLU A 79 33.40 -55.26 1.16
C GLU A 79 33.62 -56.22 2.37
N GLY A 80 32.50 -56.81 2.82
CA GLY A 80 32.44 -58.09 3.56
C GLY A 80 31.00 -58.63 3.71
N LYS A 81 30.74 -59.91 3.41
CA LYS A 81 29.41 -60.56 3.51
C LYS A 81 29.32 -61.48 4.74
N GLY A 82 28.18 -61.49 5.44
CA GLY A 82 27.88 -62.48 6.50
C GLY A 82 26.38 -62.54 6.83
N LYS A 83 25.88 -63.74 7.16
CA LYS A 83 24.53 -64.00 7.70
C LYS A 83 24.64 -64.37 9.19
N GLY A 84 23.63 -64.04 9.99
CA GLY A 84 23.48 -64.58 11.35
C GLY A 84 22.28 -63.97 12.08
N GLU A 85 21.50 -64.81 12.76
CA GLU A 85 20.35 -64.41 13.60
C GLU A 85 20.76 -64.38 15.08
N GLY A 86 20.19 -63.48 15.87
CA GLY A 86 20.42 -63.43 17.31
C GLY A 86 19.67 -62.29 18.01
N LYS A 87 19.05 -62.57 19.16
CA LYS A 87 18.37 -61.58 20.01
C LYS A 87 19.34 -61.07 21.08
N GLY A 88 19.25 -59.78 21.44
CA GLY A 88 19.94 -59.19 22.58
C GLY A 88 19.61 -57.71 22.72
N GLU A 89 19.24 -57.28 23.93
CA GLU A 89 18.85 -55.91 24.25
C GLU A 89 20.09 -55.03 24.48
N GLY A 90 19.98 -53.70 24.24
CA GLY A 90 21.01 -52.75 24.66
C GLY A 90 21.18 -51.51 23.78
N GLU A 91 20.84 -50.35 24.35
CA GLU A 91 21.45 -49.02 24.15
C GLU A 91 21.48 -48.34 22.75
N GLY A 92 21.31 -47.01 22.78
CA GLY A 92 22.24 -46.13 22.06
C GLY A 92 21.92 -45.66 20.64
N LYS A 93 20.75 -45.97 20.05
CA LYS A 93 20.38 -45.34 18.75
C LYS A 93 20.12 -43.84 18.90
N LYS A 94 21.17 -43.03 18.63
CA LYS A 94 21.03 -41.59 18.33
C LYS A 94 20.04 -41.43 17.18
N GLN A 95 18.85 -40.93 17.50
CA GLN A 95 17.83 -40.60 16.51
C GLN A 95 18.30 -39.36 15.75
N THR A 96 18.93 -39.56 14.59
CA THR A 96 19.26 -38.47 13.67
C THR A 96 17.96 -37.80 13.27
N SER A 97 17.75 -36.57 13.74
CA SER A 97 16.54 -35.81 13.48
C SER A 97 16.43 -35.49 11.99
N LEU A 98 15.59 -36.25 11.29
CA LEU A 98 15.11 -35.87 9.96
C LEU A 98 14.48 -34.48 10.09
N ALA A 99 15.12 -33.48 9.46
CA ALA A 99 14.56 -32.15 9.41
C ALA A 99 13.18 -32.24 8.71
N PRO A 100 12.10 -31.68 9.29
CA PRO A 100 10.76 -31.87 8.74
C PRO A 100 10.69 -31.31 7.32
N GLU A 101 10.28 -32.17 6.40
CA GLU A 101 10.29 -31.95 4.95
C GLU A 101 9.45 -30.73 4.55
N ARG A 102 9.97 -29.91 3.64
CA ARG A 102 9.23 -28.77 3.07
C ARG A 102 8.25 -29.30 2.04
N LYS A 103 6.96 -28.97 2.14
CA LYS A 103 5.92 -29.43 1.20
C LYS A 103 5.55 -28.33 0.22
N TRP A 104 5.38 -28.66 -1.06
CA TRP A 104 4.95 -27.72 -2.08
C TRP A 104 3.45 -27.39 -1.89
N ASP A 105 3.12 -26.10 -1.74
CA ASP A 105 1.75 -25.61 -1.82
C ASP A 105 1.47 -25.14 -3.24
N GLY A 106 0.61 -25.86 -3.97
CA GLY A 106 0.27 -25.56 -5.36
C GLY A 106 -0.58 -24.29 -5.56
N ARG A 107 -1.25 -23.79 -4.51
CA ARG A 107 -2.03 -22.54 -4.56
C ARG A 107 -1.13 -21.33 -4.32
N LEU A 108 -0.29 -21.39 -3.29
CA LEU A 108 0.64 -20.33 -2.92
C LEU A 108 1.91 -20.32 -3.80
N ARG A 109 2.21 -21.43 -4.49
CA ARG A 109 3.41 -21.63 -5.34
C ARG A 109 4.73 -21.45 -4.59
N VAL A 110 4.76 -21.93 -3.34
CA VAL A 110 5.93 -21.90 -2.44
C VAL A 110 6.09 -23.23 -1.72
N PHE A 111 7.27 -23.46 -1.15
CA PHE A 111 7.51 -24.56 -0.22
C PHE A 111 7.21 -24.12 1.21
N VAL A 112 6.45 -24.93 1.94
CA VAL A 112 5.94 -24.63 3.29
C VAL A 112 6.48 -25.64 4.31
N LYS A 113 6.91 -25.16 5.47
CA LYS A 113 7.09 -25.92 6.71
C LYS A 113 6.14 -25.34 7.77
N GLY A 114 5.23 -26.17 8.28
CA GLY A 114 4.46 -25.85 9.47
C GLY A 114 5.34 -25.84 10.74
N PHE A 115 4.80 -25.30 11.83
CA PHE A 115 5.47 -25.33 13.13
C PHE A 115 5.81 -26.77 13.58
N PRO A 116 6.94 -27.03 14.26
CA PRO A 116 7.39 -28.41 14.51
C PRO A 116 6.55 -29.14 15.57
N ASN A 117 5.94 -28.42 16.51
CA ASN A 117 5.09 -29.00 17.53
C ASN A 117 3.64 -29.10 17.02
N GLN A 118 3.10 -30.33 16.95
CA GLN A 118 1.77 -30.61 16.39
C GLN A 118 0.61 -30.08 17.26
N SER A 119 0.87 -29.67 18.51
CA SER A 119 -0.11 -29.03 19.38
C SER A 119 -0.25 -27.52 19.18
N ALA A 120 0.64 -26.88 18.40
CA ALA A 120 0.50 -25.47 18.04
C ALA A 120 -0.72 -25.29 17.13
N GLY A 121 -1.67 -24.46 17.56
CA GLY A 121 -2.94 -24.27 16.84
C GLY A 121 -3.88 -25.48 16.85
N ALA A 122 -3.63 -26.49 17.67
CA ALA A 122 -4.45 -27.70 17.74
C ALA A 122 -5.74 -27.50 18.56
N PRO A 123 -6.85 -28.17 18.20
CA PRO A 123 -8.03 -28.26 19.05
C PRO A 123 -7.73 -28.90 20.40
N ILE A 124 -8.34 -28.40 21.47
CA ILE A 124 -8.29 -29.00 22.81
C ILE A 124 -9.42 -30.02 23.05
N SER A 125 -10.35 -30.14 22.09
CA SER A 125 -11.45 -31.10 22.14
C SER A 125 -11.85 -31.53 20.73
N ASN A 126 -12.39 -32.75 20.60
CA ASN A 126 -13.01 -33.23 19.36
C ASN A 126 -14.46 -32.75 19.20
N LYS A 127 -14.99 -31.94 20.13
CA LYS A 127 -16.30 -31.30 19.97
C LYS A 127 -16.20 -30.22 18.88
N LEU A 128 -17.22 -30.17 18.03
CA LEU A 128 -17.47 -29.04 17.15
C LEU A 128 -18.48 -28.08 17.81
N LYS A 129 -18.43 -26.80 17.44
CA LYS A 129 -19.45 -25.81 17.80
C LYS A 129 -20.72 -26.11 17.00
N ASP A 130 -21.83 -26.35 17.68
CA ASP A 130 -23.14 -26.38 17.05
C ASP A 130 -23.46 -24.99 16.47
N GLY A 131 -23.95 -24.95 15.22
CA GLY A 131 -24.43 -23.72 14.60
C GLY A 131 -25.72 -23.23 15.27
N PRO A 132 -26.05 -21.92 15.18
CA PRO A 132 -27.36 -21.45 15.62
C PRO A 132 -28.46 -22.14 14.81
N ASP A 133 -29.53 -22.59 15.47
CA ASP A 133 -30.72 -23.08 14.77
C ASP A 133 -31.39 -21.88 14.07
N LEU A 134 -31.15 -21.77 12.76
CA LEU A 134 -31.64 -20.65 11.96
C LEU A 134 -33.18 -20.61 11.88
N ASN A 135 -33.89 -21.73 12.11
CA ASN A 135 -35.36 -21.74 12.14
C ASN A 135 -35.89 -21.05 13.39
N VAL A 136 -35.29 -21.36 14.55
CA VAL A 136 -35.56 -20.68 15.83
C VAL A 136 -35.18 -19.21 15.72
N TYR A 137 -33.99 -18.93 15.18
CA TYR A 137 -33.49 -17.57 15.00
C TYR A 137 -34.42 -16.68 14.16
N MET A 138 -34.82 -17.12 12.96
CA MET A 138 -35.67 -16.31 12.08
C MET A 138 -37.05 -16.06 12.70
N ARG A 139 -37.63 -17.05 13.39
CA ARG A 139 -38.87 -16.88 14.15
C ARG A 139 -38.72 -15.83 15.25
N ASP A 140 -37.62 -15.87 15.99
CA ASP A 140 -37.38 -15.02 17.16
C ASP A 140 -36.96 -13.58 16.76
N CYS A 141 -36.55 -13.36 15.49
CA CYS A 141 -36.40 -12.03 14.89
C CYS A 141 -37.74 -11.31 14.59
N GLY A 142 -38.88 -11.98 14.77
CA GLY A 142 -40.19 -11.37 14.54
C GLY A 142 -40.39 -10.97 13.07
N PRO A 143 -40.90 -9.75 12.77
CA PRO A 143 -41.16 -9.35 11.38
C PRO A 143 -39.91 -9.28 10.50
N LEU A 144 -38.73 -9.04 11.10
CA LEU A 144 -37.46 -9.03 10.37
C LEU A 144 -36.98 -10.43 9.97
N GLY A 145 -37.61 -11.51 10.44
CA GLY A 145 -37.37 -12.86 9.93
C GLY A 145 -37.93 -13.11 8.52
N ASP A 146 -38.78 -12.22 8.00
CA ASP A 146 -39.25 -12.25 6.62
C ASP A 146 -38.28 -11.50 5.69
N ARG A 147 -37.94 -12.12 4.57
CA ARG A 147 -36.92 -11.62 3.63
C ARG A 147 -37.27 -10.28 3.01
N ASP A 148 -38.51 -10.09 2.57
CA ASP A 148 -38.91 -8.91 1.82
C ASP A 148 -39.07 -7.71 2.77
N ILE A 149 -39.57 -7.96 3.98
CA ILE A 149 -39.59 -6.99 5.09
C ILE A 149 -38.16 -6.59 5.48
N PHE A 150 -37.23 -7.55 5.58
CA PHE A 150 -35.84 -7.25 5.91
C PHE A 150 -35.08 -6.52 4.79
N GLU A 151 -35.33 -6.82 3.52
CA GLU A 151 -34.80 -6.04 2.39
C GLU A 151 -35.26 -4.57 2.44
N ALA A 152 -36.51 -4.30 2.82
CA ALA A 152 -36.97 -2.93 3.09
C ALA A 152 -36.25 -2.29 4.30
N ALA A 153 -36.07 -3.02 5.40
CA ALA A 153 -35.36 -2.53 6.59
C ALA A 153 -33.90 -2.17 6.31
N GLU A 154 -33.16 -3.05 5.63
CA GLU A 154 -31.75 -2.85 5.29
C GLU A 154 -31.56 -1.60 4.41
N VAL A 155 -32.39 -1.42 3.39
CA VAL A 155 -32.36 -0.22 2.53
C VAL A 155 -32.62 1.05 3.36
N LEU A 156 -33.63 1.07 4.23
CA LEU A 156 -33.92 2.23 5.09
C LEU A 156 -32.81 2.52 6.12
N MET A 157 -32.07 1.50 6.55
CA MET A 157 -30.97 1.65 7.51
C MET A 157 -29.61 1.98 6.88
N THR A 158 -29.36 1.57 5.64
CA THR A 158 -28.05 1.73 4.97
C THR A 158 -27.95 2.95 4.04
N THR A 159 -29.06 3.43 3.47
CA THR A 159 -29.09 4.56 2.51
C THR A 159 -28.73 5.93 3.09
N GLY A 160 -28.43 6.04 4.39
CA GLY A 160 -28.01 7.29 5.03
C GLY A 160 -29.12 8.33 5.21
N LEU A 161 -30.39 7.94 5.02
CA LEU A 161 -31.55 8.79 5.29
C LEU A 161 -31.57 9.27 6.74
N THR A 162 -32.03 10.52 6.96
CA THR A 162 -32.46 10.99 8.27
C THR A 162 -33.67 10.19 8.75
N ASP A 163 -33.96 10.21 10.05
CA ASP A 163 -35.12 9.49 10.58
C ASP A 163 -36.44 10.02 10.00
N GLU A 164 -36.59 11.34 9.80
CA GLU A 164 -37.70 11.92 9.01
C GLU A 164 -37.77 11.39 7.56
N GLY A 165 -36.61 11.11 6.95
CA GLY A 165 -36.51 10.54 5.61
C GLY A 165 -37.04 9.11 5.57
N LYS A 166 -36.62 8.27 6.53
CA LYS A 166 -37.13 6.90 6.68
C LYS A 166 -38.63 6.90 6.95
N ASP A 167 -39.07 7.76 7.86
CA ASP A 167 -40.47 7.94 8.25
C ASP A 167 -41.34 8.36 7.05
N ARG A 168 -40.83 9.26 6.19
CA ARG A 168 -41.45 9.62 4.90
C ARG A 168 -41.53 8.45 3.93
N HIS A 169 -40.48 7.62 3.84
CA HIS A 169 -40.47 6.42 2.97
C HIS A 169 -41.49 5.37 3.42
N ILE A 170 -41.51 5.02 4.71
CA ILE A 170 -42.47 4.10 5.34
C ILE A 170 -43.91 4.55 5.02
N LYS A 171 -44.18 5.87 5.09
CA LYS A 171 -45.50 6.48 4.85
C LYS A 171 -45.83 6.70 3.36
N THR A 172 -45.01 6.20 2.42
CA THR A 172 -45.37 6.22 0.98
C THR A 172 -46.31 5.07 0.62
N LYS A 173 -47.10 5.24 -0.46
CA LYS A 173 -47.96 4.19 -1.04
C LYS A 173 -47.22 2.92 -1.51
N LEU A 174 -45.89 2.92 -1.53
CA LEU A 174 -45.08 1.73 -1.85
C LEU A 174 -44.85 0.85 -0.62
N TYR A 175 -44.66 1.44 0.57
CA TYR A 175 -44.36 0.70 1.79
C TYR A 175 -45.55 0.64 2.78
N GLN A 176 -46.44 1.63 2.76
CA GLN A 176 -47.60 1.71 3.66
C GLN A 176 -48.52 0.49 3.52
N GLY A 177 -48.60 -0.33 4.57
CA GLY A 177 -49.36 -1.59 4.59
C GLY A 177 -48.66 -2.78 3.92
N GLN A 178 -47.42 -2.62 3.47
CA GLN A 178 -46.53 -3.71 3.04
C GLN A 178 -45.43 -4.00 4.09
N VAL A 179 -44.96 -2.97 4.81
CA VAL A 179 -44.08 -3.11 5.98
C VAL A 179 -44.88 -3.04 7.29
N PRO A 180 -44.39 -3.65 8.39
CA PRO A 180 -45.12 -3.75 9.65
C PRO A 180 -44.98 -2.53 10.57
N TRP A 181 -44.33 -1.46 10.11
CA TRP A 181 -44.01 -0.26 10.91
C TRP A 181 -44.86 0.94 10.47
N ASP A 182 -45.50 1.63 11.41
CA ASP A 182 -46.21 2.89 11.14
C ASP A 182 -45.24 4.09 11.03
N ASN A 183 -44.04 3.95 11.59
CA ASN A 183 -43.04 5.00 11.72
C ASN A 183 -41.62 4.42 11.94
N VAL A 184 -40.62 5.29 11.91
CA VAL A 184 -39.20 4.92 12.11
C VAL A 184 -38.87 4.38 13.51
N GLU A 185 -39.60 4.75 14.57
CA GLU A 185 -39.35 4.22 15.91
C GLU A 185 -39.68 2.73 15.99
N ASP A 186 -40.78 2.28 15.38
CA ASP A 186 -41.15 0.87 15.34
C ASP A 186 -40.13 0.02 14.56
N LEU A 187 -39.64 0.52 13.42
CA LEU A 187 -38.54 -0.10 12.66
C LEU A 187 -37.30 -0.24 13.53
N LEU A 188 -36.89 0.84 14.21
CA LEU A 188 -35.71 0.81 15.08
C LEU A 188 -35.92 -0.12 16.28
N ARG A 189 -37.14 -0.24 16.81
CA ARG A 189 -37.48 -1.13 17.94
C ARG A 189 -37.44 -2.62 17.56
N ASP A 190 -37.66 -2.96 16.29
CA ASP A 190 -37.45 -4.32 15.78
C ASP A 190 -35.96 -4.57 15.48
N VAL A 191 -35.25 -3.61 14.87
CA VAL A 191 -33.80 -3.72 14.61
C VAL A 191 -32.99 -3.84 15.91
N ASP A 192 -33.41 -3.15 16.98
CA ASP A 192 -32.80 -3.25 18.32
C ASP A 192 -33.01 -4.62 19.01
N ARG A 193 -33.83 -5.53 18.44
CA ARG A 193 -33.95 -6.93 18.90
C ARG A 193 -33.04 -7.90 18.15
N LEU A 194 -32.48 -7.50 17.01
CA LEU A 194 -31.55 -8.34 16.26
C LEU A 194 -30.24 -8.52 17.07
N PRO A 195 -29.60 -9.70 17.04
CA PRO A 195 -28.30 -9.89 17.68
C PRO A 195 -27.26 -9.02 16.99
N HIS A 196 -26.40 -8.40 17.78
CA HIS A 196 -25.27 -7.59 17.35
C HIS A 196 -23.95 -8.19 17.88
N GLY A 197 -22.82 -7.59 17.49
CA GLY A 197 -21.53 -7.89 18.10
C GLY A 197 -21.43 -7.43 19.56
N PRO A 198 -20.23 -7.51 20.18
CA PRO A 198 -19.97 -7.18 21.59
C PRO A 198 -20.61 -5.88 22.05
N SER A 199 -21.10 -5.84 23.28
CA SER A 199 -21.89 -4.69 23.77
C SER A 199 -21.03 -3.46 24.05
N TRP A 200 -21.63 -2.28 23.87
CA TRP A 200 -20.99 -1.00 24.16
C TRP A 200 -21.20 -0.58 25.61
N ASN A 201 -20.09 -0.29 26.30
CA ASN A 201 -20.04 0.21 27.67
C ASN A 201 -19.47 1.64 27.69
N ILE A 202 -19.83 2.41 28.72
CA ILE A 202 -19.13 3.65 29.08
C ILE A 202 -18.39 3.37 30.39
N ILE A 203 -17.11 3.72 30.42
CA ILE A 203 -16.21 3.57 31.57
C ILE A 203 -15.72 4.98 31.93
N ASP A 204 -15.83 5.33 33.21
CA ASP A 204 -15.39 6.62 33.73
C ASP A 204 -13.90 6.55 34.12
N ILE A 205 -13.10 7.46 33.56
CA ILE A 205 -11.66 7.59 33.80
C ILE A 205 -11.40 8.83 34.66
N GLU A 206 -10.84 8.65 35.86
CA GLU A 206 -10.58 9.73 36.82
C GLU A 206 -9.22 10.40 36.60
N VAL A 207 -9.23 11.59 35.98
CA VAL A 207 -8.04 12.42 35.81
C VAL A 207 -7.81 13.29 37.05
N HIS A 208 -6.69 13.05 37.72
CA HIS A 208 -6.25 13.82 38.88
C HIS A 208 -5.35 14.98 38.43
N VAL A 209 -5.85 16.21 38.58
CA VAL A 209 -5.16 17.46 38.22
C VAL A 209 -4.57 18.08 39.50
N GLU A 210 -3.33 18.58 39.43
CA GLU A 210 -2.70 19.21 40.60
C GLU A 210 -3.44 20.50 41.01
N GLY A 211 -3.79 20.60 42.30
CA GLY A 211 -4.60 21.68 42.86
C GLY A 211 -6.11 21.42 42.90
N GLU A 212 -6.62 20.39 42.21
CA GLU A 212 -8.05 20.03 42.26
C GLU A 212 -8.33 18.97 43.34
N ASN A 213 -9.34 19.22 44.20
CA ASN A 213 -9.75 18.29 45.26
C ASN A 213 -10.73 17.20 44.79
N VAL A 214 -11.14 17.23 43.52
CA VAL A 214 -12.08 16.29 42.90
C VAL A 214 -11.52 15.94 41.53
N PRO A 215 -11.34 14.66 41.16
CA PRO A 215 -10.83 14.30 39.84
C PRO A 215 -11.84 14.66 38.75
N ARG A 216 -11.33 15.03 37.57
CA ARG A 216 -12.15 15.21 36.36
C ARG A 216 -12.52 13.84 35.82
N VAL A 217 -13.79 13.64 35.46
CA VAL A 217 -14.26 12.38 34.87
C VAL A 217 -14.30 12.51 33.35
N ALA A 218 -13.56 11.64 32.67
CA ALA A 218 -13.55 11.51 31.22
C ALA A 218 -14.14 10.16 30.79
N HIS A 219 -15.00 10.15 29.77
CA HIS A 219 -15.74 8.94 29.38
C HIS A 219 -15.03 8.15 28.28
N LEU A 220 -14.55 6.95 28.61
CA LEU A 220 -14.09 5.93 27.66
C LEU A 220 -15.31 5.15 27.14
N CYS A 221 -15.50 5.12 25.82
CA CYS A 221 -16.50 4.26 25.18
C CYS A 221 -15.82 2.96 24.73
N ALA A 222 -16.21 1.81 25.29
CA ALA A 222 -15.46 0.56 25.15
C ALA A 222 -16.36 -0.66 24.86
N ARG A 223 -15.81 -1.64 24.15
CA ARG A 223 -16.32 -3.02 24.05
C ARG A 223 -15.38 -3.93 24.83
N ASP A 224 -15.87 -5.08 25.29
CA ASP A 224 -14.98 -6.09 25.87
C ASP A 224 -14.07 -6.67 24.77
N ILE A 225 -12.75 -6.58 24.99
CA ILE A 225 -11.75 -7.01 24.01
C ILE A 225 -11.75 -8.54 23.79
N ILE A 226 -12.08 -9.33 24.82
CA ILE A 226 -12.15 -10.79 24.73
C ILE A 226 -13.38 -11.21 23.93
N GLU A 227 -14.53 -10.53 24.10
CA GLU A 227 -15.70 -10.72 23.25
C GLU A 227 -15.40 -10.39 21.77
N VAL A 228 -14.71 -9.27 21.48
CA VAL A 228 -14.30 -8.89 20.11
C VAL A 228 -13.32 -9.90 19.51
N ILE A 229 -12.38 -10.42 20.30
CA ILE A 229 -11.45 -11.49 19.85
C ILE A 229 -12.23 -12.79 19.57
N ALA A 230 -13.18 -13.15 20.42
CA ALA A 230 -14.02 -14.34 20.26
C ALA A 230 -14.93 -14.26 19.02
N GLU A 231 -15.48 -13.07 18.71
CA GLU A 231 -16.19 -12.81 17.46
C GLU A 231 -15.26 -12.99 16.25
N LEU A 232 -14.13 -12.28 16.22
CA LEU A 232 -13.20 -12.29 15.09
C LEU A 232 -12.58 -13.67 14.83
N ILE A 233 -12.16 -14.40 15.87
CA ILE A 233 -11.56 -15.73 15.72
C ILE A 233 -12.60 -16.82 15.45
N GLY A 234 -13.85 -16.60 15.89
CA GLY A 234 -14.97 -17.53 15.80
C GLY A 234 -15.84 -17.39 14.56
N ASN A 235 -15.68 -16.32 13.76
CA ASN A 235 -16.53 -16.01 12.61
C ASN A 235 -16.31 -16.99 11.43
N PRO A 236 -17.29 -17.83 11.06
CA PRO A 236 -17.12 -18.86 10.02
C PRO A 236 -16.79 -18.29 8.62
N ARG A 237 -17.11 -17.02 8.32
CA ARG A 237 -16.72 -16.36 7.06
C ARG A 237 -15.21 -16.41 6.83
N PHE A 238 -14.43 -16.34 7.90
CA PHE A 238 -12.97 -16.31 7.84
C PHE A 238 -12.32 -17.71 7.86
N ALA A 239 -13.09 -18.81 7.97
CA ALA A 239 -12.55 -20.16 8.13
C ALA A 239 -11.59 -20.59 6.99
N LYS A 240 -11.85 -20.16 5.75
CA LYS A 240 -10.97 -20.42 4.58
C LYS A 240 -9.70 -19.53 4.56
N PHE A 241 -9.67 -18.46 5.37
CA PHE A 241 -8.69 -17.37 5.32
C PHE A 241 -7.91 -17.20 6.63
N MET A 242 -8.11 -18.09 7.60
CA MET A 242 -7.54 -18.01 8.95
C MET A 242 -6.46 -19.07 9.19
N LYS A 243 -5.43 -18.72 9.99
CA LYS A 243 -4.40 -19.63 10.49
C LYS A 243 -4.37 -19.65 12.02
N TYR A 244 -4.06 -20.82 12.58
CA TYR A 244 -3.96 -21.06 14.03
C TYR A 244 -2.53 -21.38 14.49
N ALA A 245 -1.60 -21.57 13.57
CA ALA A 245 -0.19 -21.87 13.83
C ALA A 245 0.70 -21.19 12.78
N PRO A 246 1.97 -20.85 13.11
CA PRO A 246 2.89 -20.20 12.19
C PRO A 246 3.52 -21.19 11.18
N GLU A 247 3.98 -20.64 10.07
CA GLU A 247 4.58 -21.36 8.94
C GLU A 247 5.86 -20.67 8.47
N ARG A 248 6.79 -21.42 7.88
CA ARG A 248 7.92 -20.85 7.14
C ARG A 248 7.79 -21.20 5.66
N HIS A 249 7.78 -20.18 4.82
CA HIS A 249 7.65 -20.28 3.36
C HIS A 249 9.01 -20.07 2.70
N TRP A 250 9.27 -20.76 1.59
CA TRP A 250 10.51 -20.65 0.82
C TRP A 250 10.32 -20.81 -0.69
N THR A 251 11.29 -20.32 -1.46
CA THR A 251 11.31 -20.44 -2.93
C THR A 251 11.60 -21.86 -3.45
N ALA A 252 12.21 -22.74 -2.65
CA ALA A 252 12.56 -24.11 -3.05
C ALA A 252 12.59 -25.11 -1.86
N GLU A 253 12.46 -26.39 -2.19
CA GLU A 253 12.51 -27.57 -1.30
C GLU A 253 13.83 -27.70 -0.53
N ASN A 254 14.93 -27.50 -1.25
CA ASN A 254 16.30 -27.52 -0.75
C ASN A 254 16.97 -26.23 -1.23
N ASP A 255 17.83 -25.64 -0.40
CA ASP A 255 18.54 -24.38 -0.67
C ASP A 255 17.67 -23.16 -1.04
N GLY A 256 16.36 -23.26 -0.82
CA GLY A 256 15.39 -22.21 -1.10
C GLY A 256 15.46 -21.06 -0.09
N VAL A 257 15.38 -19.83 -0.61
CA VAL A 257 15.38 -18.56 0.14
C VAL A 257 14.07 -18.40 0.90
N ARG A 258 14.15 -17.87 2.12
CA ARG A 258 13.01 -17.58 3.01
C ARG A 258 12.12 -16.49 2.43
N ILE A 259 10.80 -16.67 2.51
CA ILE A 259 9.76 -15.72 2.07
C ILE A 259 8.94 -15.27 3.28
N TYR A 260 8.60 -13.99 3.32
CA TYR A 260 7.70 -13.32 4.26
C TYR A 260 6.54 -12.70 3.50
N ASN A 261 5.32 -12.73 4.05
CA ASN A 261 4.10 -12.27 3.40
C ASN A 261 3.02 -11.88 4.43
N GLU A 262 2.55 -12.86 5.21
CA GLU A 262 1.50 -12.70 6.22
C GLU A 262 2.08 -12.84 7.63
N LEU A 263 1.35 -12.44 8.68
CA LEU A 263 1.89 -12.41 10.04
C LEU A 263 2.26 -13.81 10.57
N TRP A 264 1.53 -14.86 10.19
CA TRP A 264 1.92 -16.26 10.49
C TRP A 264 3.17 -16.74 9.74
N THR A 265 3.63 -15.99 8.72
CA THR A 265 4.91 -16.23 8.05
C THR A 265 6.05 -15.42 8.66
N GLY A 266 5.77 -14.50 9.58
CA GLY A 266 6.75 -13.71 10.31
C GLY A 266 7.37 -14.47 11.49
N ASP A 267 8.61 -14.14 11.83
CA ASP A 267 9.34 -14.81 12.90
C ASP A 267 8.90 -14.37 14.31
N TRP A 268 8.13 -13.26 14.46
CA TRP A 268 7.48 -12.90 15.73
C TRP A 268 6.52 -14.01 16.20
N TRP A 269 5.60 -14.45 15.34
CA TRP A 269 4.63 -15.49 15.70
C TRP A 269 5.38 -16.80 15.96
N TRP A 270 6.35 -17.17 15.13
CA TRP A 270 7.17 -18.36 15.35
C TRP A 270 7.80 -18.39 16.77
N ASN A 271 8.34 -17.27 17.23
CA ASN A 271 8.98 -17.16 18.54
C ASN A 271 7.96 -17.17 19.70
N ILE A 272 6.86 -16.42 19.58
CA ILE A 272 5.78 -16.40 20.60
C ILE A 272 5.11 -17.79 20.73
N GLN A 273 4.85 -18.46 19.60
CA GLN A 273 4.32 -19.82 19.59
C GLN A 273 5.27 -20.79 20.30
N GLN A 274 6.59 -20.67 20.08
CA GLN A 274 7.58 -21.49 20.78
C GLN A 274 7.49 -21.29 22.29
N SER A 275 7.58 -20.06 22.80
CA SER A 275 7.51 -19.80 24.24
C SER A 275 6.20 -20.26 24.89
N LEU A 276 5.06 -20.13 24.20
CA LEU A 276 3.77 -20.61 24.69
C LEU A 276 3.65 -22.15 24.65
N ASN A 277 4.19 -22.82 23.63
CA ASN A 277 4.22 -24.28 23.59
C ASN A 277 5.19 -24.87 24.64
N GLU A 278 6.29 -24.18 24.95
CA GLU A 278 7.21 -24.57 26.01
C GLU A 278 6.58 -24.40 27.42
N ALA A 279 5.79 -23.35 27.63
CA ALA A 279 5.10 -23.10 28.90
C ALA A 279 3.83 -23.94 29.12
N TYR A 280 3.01 -24.15 28.08
CA TYR A 280 1.65 -24.72 28.20
C TYR A 280 1.43 -26.02 27.44
N GLY A 281 2.42 -26.52 26.67
CA GLY A 281 2.32 -27.72 25.85
C GLY A 281 1.47 -27.55 24.59
N SER A 282 0.26 -27.02 24.71
CA SER A 282 -0.70 -26.76 23.62
C SER A 282 -1.26 -25.34 23.70
N SER A 283 -1.13 -24.58 22.62
CA SER A 283 -1.47 -23.16 22.58
C SER A 283 -1.80 -22.69 21.15
N THR A 284 -2.69 -21.71 21.05
CA THR A 284 -3.03 -21.01 19.81
C THR A 284 -2.82 -19.52 20.01
N VAL A 285 -2.00 -18.86 19.20
CA VAL A 285 -1.84 -17.40 19.28
C VAL A 285 -3.01 -16.73 18.56
N ALA A 286 -3.65 -15.75 19.22
CA ALA A 286 -4.43 -14.72 18.55
C ALA A 286 -3.55 -13.47 18.45
N ALA A 287 -3.03 -13.20 17.26
CA ALA A 287 -2.06 -12.14 17.02
C ALA A 287 -2.79 -10.80 16.87
N LEU A 288 -2.90 -10.01 17.93
CA LEU A 288 -3.65 -8.75 17.90
C LEU A 288 -2.89 -7.69 17.11
N ILE A 289 -3.57 -7.07 16.14
CA ILE A 289 -3.10 -5.87 15.44
C ILE A 289 -4.02 -4.73 15.90
N LEU A 290 -3.45 -3.80 16.66
CA LEU A 290 -4.14 -2.61 17.16
C LEU A 290 -3.84 -1.42 16.27
N SER A 291 -4.75 -0.45 16.23
CA SER A 291 -4.49 0.86 15.62
C SER A 291 -5.32 1.97 16.24
N SER A 292 -4.72 3.14 16.41
CA SER A 292 -5.38 4.38 16.85
C SER A 292 -4.95 5.55 15.98
N ASP A 293 -5.85 6.51 15.83
CA ASP A 293 -5.62 7.81 15.19
C ASP A 293 -6.73 8.78 15.68
N LYS A 294 -6.44 10.08 15.73
CA LYS A 294 -7.35 11.11 16.25
C LYS A 294 -7.96 11.89 15.09
N THR A 295 -9.20 11.56 14.75
CA THR A 295 -9.84 12.05 13.52
C THR A 295 -10.85 13.18 13.80
N GLN A 296 -10.79 14.25 13.01
CA GLN A 296 -11.75 15.35 13.07
C GLN A 296 -13.12 14.93 12.52
N LEU A 297 -14.20 15.28 13.24
CA LEU A 297 -15.59 14.98 12.86
C LEU A 297 -16.27 16.14 12.12
N SER A 298 -15.76 17.36 12.26
CA SER A 298 -16.33 18.59 11.68
C SER A 298 -15.24 19.53 11.17
N LEU A 299 -15.56 20.29 10.13
CA LEU A 299 -14.64 21.21 9.43
C LEU A 299 -14.80 22.68 9.87
N LEU A 300 -15.46 22.91 11.01
CA LEU A 300 -15.70 24.26 11.55
C LEU A 300 -14.70 24.56 12.69
N PRO A 301 -14.40 25.84 12.97
CA PRO A 301 -13.58 26.23 14.13
C PRO A 301 -14.16 25.67 15.44
N GLY A 302 -13.28 25.20 16.34
CA GLY A 302 -13.68 24.44 17.53
C GLY A 302 -14.15 23.01 17.24
N GLY A 303 -13.74 22.44 16.10
CA GLY A 303 -14.31 21.20 15.57
C GLY A 303 -14.11 19.95 16.44
N GLN A 304 -15.21 19.30 16.80
CA GLN A 304 -15.21 18.08 17.61
C GLN A 304 -14.45 16.93 16.94
N GLN A 305 -13.78 16.11 17.76
CA GLN A 305 -12.89 15.03 17.36
C GLN A 305 -13.41 13.68 17.89
N ALA A 306 -12.97 12.57 17.27
CA ALA A 306 -13.08 11.23 17.81
C ALA A 306 -11.71 10.55 17.81
N TYR A 307 -11.47 9.66 18.77
CA TYR A 307 -10.20 8.96 18.93
C TYR A 307 -10.42 7.44 18.96
N PRO A 308 -10.82 6.85 17.81
CA PRO A 308 -11.12 5.43 17.70
C PRO A 308 -9.89 4.55 17.91
N VAL A 309 -10.11 3.40 18.57
CA VAL A 309 -9.19 2.27 18.62
C VAL A 309 -9.81 1.11 17.85
N TYR A 310 -9.09 0.57 16.87
CA TYR A 310 -9.50 -0.62 16.12
C TYR A 310 -8.65 -1.83 16.48
N LEU A 311 -9.25 -3.02 16.30
CA LEU A 311 -8.62 -4.32 16.49
C LEU A 311 -8.89 -5.23 15.29
N THR A 312 -7.85 -5.94 14.85
CA THR A 312 -7.95 -7.09 13.94
C THR A 312 -6.98 -8.20 14.34
N LEU A 313 -7.14 -9.41 13.79
CA LEU A 313 -6.29 -10.56 14.09
C LEU A 313 -5.36 -10.87 12.90
N GLY A 314 -4.05 -10.86 13.13
CA GLY A 314 -3.03 -11.33 12.17
C GLY A 314 -3.19 -12.80 11.75
N ASN A 315 -4.05 -13.55 12.46
CA ASN A 315 -4.56 -14.86 12.07
C ASN A 315 -5.34 -14.84 10.74
N ILE A 316 -6.02 -13.74 10.43
CA ILE A 316 -6.82 -13.55 9.22
C ILE A 316 -5.91 -13.00 8.12
N SER A 317 -5.99 -13.57 6.91
CA SER A 317 -5.24 -13.07 5.75
C SER A 317 -5.46 -11.57 5.53
N LYS A 318 -4.39 -10.83 5.26
CA LYS A 318 -4.46 -9.40 4.90
C LYS A 318 -5.31 -9.15 3.65
N SER A 319 -5.49 -10.15 2.79
CA SER A 319 -6.40 -10.07 1.65
C SER A 319 -7.86 -9.80 2.07
N VAL A 320 -8.27 -10.30 3.23
CA VAL A 320 -9.59 -10.04 3.83
C VAL A 320 -9.54 -8.82 4.75
N ARG A 321 -8.50 -8.67 5.58
CA ARG A 321 -8.41 -7.53 6.54
C ARG A 321 -8.35 -6.15 5.89
N ARG A 322 -7.95 -6.05 4.62
CA ARG A 322 -7.95 -4.80 3.84
C ARG A 322 -9.31 -4.46 3.21
N GLN A 323 -10.29 -5.36 3.28
CA GLN A 323 -11.63 -5.18 2.74
C GLN A 323 -12.57 -4.67 3.85
N ALA A 324 -12.88 -3.38 3.85
CA ALA A 324 -13.67 -2.73 4.91
C ALA A 324 -15.12 -3.27 5.01
N ASN A 325 -15.65 -3.82 3.91
CA ASN A 325 -16.95 -4.49 3.82
C ASN A 325 -16.96 -5.90 4.45
N GLU A 326 -15.82 -6.61 4.51
CA GLU A 326 -15.71 -7.94 5.15
C GLU A 326 -15.61 -7.88 6.68
N ARG A 327 -15.51 -6.68 7.28
CA ARG A 327 -15.54 -6.41 8.74
C ARG A 327 -14.54 -7.22 9.58
N ALA A 328 -13.46 -7.69 8.98
CA ALA A 328 -12.36 -8.38 9.68
C ALA A 328 -11.54 -7.46 10.61
N THR A 329 -11.86 -6.16 10.66
CA THR A 329 -11.33 -5.16 11.59
C THR A 329 -12.51 -4.48 12.29
N VAL A 330 -12.51 -4.48 13.62
CA VAL A 330 -13.63 -4.01 14.47
C VAL A 330 -13.20 -2.77 15.24
N LEU A 331 -14.11 -1.81 15.41
CA LEU A 331 -13.93 -0.70 16.36
C LEU A 331 -14.09 -1.25 17.78
N LEU A 332 -13.01 -1.19 18.56
CA LEU A 332 -12.93 -1.66 19.94
C LEU A 332 -13.37 -0.57 20.95
N GLY A 333 -13.09 0.70 20.66
CA GLY A 333 -13.46 1.80 21.54
C GLY A 333 -13.26 3.19 20.93
N TYR A 334 -13.70 4.22 21.64
CA TYR A 334 -13.24 5.60 21.48
C TYR A 334 -12.57 6.03 22.78
N LEU A 335 -11.31 6.45 22.70
CA LEU A 335 -10.62 7.07 23.82
C LEU A 335 -11.22 8.47 24.07
N PRO A 336 -11.25 8.93 25.34
CA PRO A 336 -11.66 10.28 25.66
C PRO A 336 -10.73 11.31 24.99
N VAL A 337 -11.30 12.45 24.59
CA VAL A 337 -10.56 13.60 24.06
C VAL A 337 -10.90 14.81 24.92
N GLU A 338 -9.91 15.26 25.69
CA GLU A 338 -9.98 16.44 26.55
C GLU A 338 -8.86 17.40 26.12
N ASP A 339 -9.16 18.69 26.04
CA ASP A 339 -8.20 19.72 25.66
C ASP A 339 -7.49 20.36 26.85
N PHE A 340 -8.05 20.24 28.06
CA PHE A 340 -7.50 20.81 29.30
C PHE A 340 -7.11 22.30 29.13
N GLY A 341 -7.85 23.05 28.30
CA GLY A 341 -7.51 24.42 27.87
C GLY A 341 -7.51 25.47 28.98
N ASP A 342 -8.02 25.12 30.17
CA ASP A 342 -7.94 25.90 31.39
C ASP A 342 -6.62 25.69 32.18
N ILE A 343 -5.84 24.65 31.84
CA ILE A 343 -4.53 24.38 32.42
C ILE A 343 -3.46 25.25 31.74
N ALA A 344 -3.09 26.34 32.40
CA ALA A 344 -2.16 27.35 31.89
C ALA A 344 -0.69 26.87 31.72
N ASN A 345 -0.30 25.72 32.30
CA ASN A 345 1.02 25.12 32.11
C ASN A 345 0.98 24.11 30.95
N ASP A 346 1.71 24.39 29.89
CA ASP A 346 1.75 23.58 28.66
C ASP A 346 2.29 22.16 28.85
N ASP A 347 3.39 21.99 29.60
CA ASP A 347 3.96 20.66 29.86
C ASP A 347 3.01 19.80 30.70
N GLU A 348 2.35 20.40 31.70
CA GLU A 348 1.33 19.72 32.51
C GLU A 348 0.09 19.39 31.67
N ARG A 349 -0.36 20.31 30.81
CA ARG A 349 -1.46 20.11 29.87
C ARG A 349 -1.18 18.96 28.91
N GLN A 350 0.07 18.80 28.44
CA GLN A 350 0.49 17.65 27.62
C GLN A 350 0.67 16.37 28.45
N ARG A 351 1.14 16.46 29.70
CA ARG A 351 1.24 15.31 30.62
C ARG A 351 -0.13 14.70 30.92
N LEU A 352 -1.12 15.54 31.24
CA LEU A 352 -2.49 15.11 31.52
C LEU A 352 -3.15 14.46 30.30
N LYS A 353 -2.91 14.99 29.09
CA LYS A 353 -3.35 14.37 27.83
C LYS A 353 -2.73 12.99 27.60
N GLY A 354 -1.41 12.86 27.77
CA GLY A 354 -0.72 11.59 27.64
C GLY A 354 -1.18 10.57 28.68
N GLN A 355 -1.31 10.99 29.94
CA GLN A 355 -1.82 10.13 31.01
C GLN A 355 -3.25 9.66 30.73
N LEU A 356 -4.17 10.55 30.37
CA LEU A 356 -5.57 10.20 30.07
C LEU A 356 -5.66 9.13 28.98
N VAL A 357 -4.85 9.24 27.92
CA VAL A 357 -4.77 8.22 26.86
C VAL A 357 -4.27 6.88 27.40
N HIS A 358 -3.23 6.91 28.22
CA HIS A 358 -2.62 5.71 28.78
C HIS A 358 -3.50 5.00 29.81
N ASP A 359 -4.23 5.73 30.65
CA ASP A 359 -5.15 5.15 31.63
C ASP A 359 -6.45 4.66 30.96
N ALA A 360 -6.97 5.36 29.95
CA ALA A 360 -8.08 4.85 29.13
C ALA A 360 -7.68 3.59 28.32
N MET A 361 -6.48 3.56 27.74
CA MET A 361 -5.95 2.37 27.07
C MET A 361 -5.70 1.21 28.06
N ARG A 362 -5.32 1.50 29.31
CA ARG A 362 -5.17 0.49 30.37
C ARG A 362 -6.50 -0.19 30.65
N GLU A 363 -7.57 0.58 30.84
CA GLU A 363 -8.91 0.01 31.06
C GLU A 363 -9.41 -0.79 29.86
N LEU A 364 -9.22 -0.28 28.64
CA LEU A 364 -9.62 -0.96 27.40
C LEU A 364 -8.88 -2.29 27.18
N MET A 365 -7.62 -2.39 27.65
CA MET A 365 -6.76 -3.56 27.47
C MET A 365 -6.69 -4.47 28.71
N ARG A 366 -7.26 -4.06 29.85
CA ARG A 366 -7.18 -4.76 31.16
C ARG A 366 -7.50 -6.27 31.08
N PRO A 367 -8.51 -6.75 30.30
CA PRO A 367 -8.77 -8.19 30.19
C PRO A 367 -7.61 -9.02 29.61
N LEU A 368 -6.68 -8.40 28.88
CA LEU A 368 -5.49 -9.08 28.34
C LEU A 368 -4.49 -9.50 29.43
N GLU A 369 -4.44 -8.86 30.59
CA GLU A 369 -3.46 -9.17 31.65
C GLU A 369 -3.54 -10.64 32.15
N GLU A 370 -4.73 -11.22 32.09
CA GLU A 370 -5.02 -12.61 32.41
C GLU A 370 -5.17 -13.48 31.15
N ALA A 371 -5.82 -12.97 30.09
CA ALA A 371 -6.01 -13.71 28.85
C ALA A 371 -4.68 -14.05 28.14
N SER A 372 -3.76 -13.09 28.03
CA SER A 372 -2.41 -13.30 27.49
C SER A 372 -1.54 -14.16 28.40
N ARG A 373 -1.87 -14.25 29.70
CA ARG A 373 -1.16 -15.06 30.70
C ARG A 373 -1.53 -16.52 30.58
N ASN A 374 -2.80 -16.84 30.79
CA ASN A 374 -3.27 -18.20 31.00
C ASN A 374 -4.00 -18.78 29.78
N GLY A 375 -4.39 -17.95 28.81
CA GLY A 375 -5.14 -18.36 27.63
C GLY A 375 -6.59 -18.72 27.93
N ILE A 376 -7.49 -18.44 26.99
CA ILE A 376 -8.93 -18.61 27.13
C ILE A 376 -9.42 -19.68 26.15
N GLU A 377 -10.37 -20.52 26.58
CA GLU A 377 -11.02 -21.47 25.67
C GLU A 377 -11.98 -20.73 24.73
N MET A 378 -11.68 -20.74 23.42
CA MET A 378 -12.46 -20.06 22.40
C MET A 378 -12.83 -21.02 21.26
N TRP A 379 -14.06 -20.88 20.76
CA TRP A 379 -14.48 -21.53 19.52
C TRP A 379 -13.96 -20.74 18.31
N CYS A 380 -13.31 -21.43 17.38
CA CYS A 380 -12.76 -20.82 16.18
C CYS A 380 -13.68 -20.98 14.95
N ALA A 381 -13.38 -20.24 13.89
CA ALA A 381 -14.11 -20.21 12.62
C ALA A 381 -14.28 -21.58 11.94
N ASP A 382 -13.37 -22.52 12.17
CA ASP A 382 -13.45 -23.92 11.70
C ASP A 382 -14.32 -24.83 12.61
N GLY A 383 -15.02 -24.24 13.59
CA GLY A 383 -15.88 -24.92 14.54
C GLY A 383 -15.15 -25.63 15.68
N GLN A 384 -13.82 -25.59 15.75
CA GLN A 384 -13.02 -26.28 16.77
C GLN A 384 -12.84 -25.43 18.04
N LEU A 385 -12.76 -26.07 19.21
CA LEU A 385 -12.42 -25.42 20.48
C LEU A 385 -10.90 -25.39 20.67
N ARG A 386 -10.31 -24.22 20.97
CA ARG A 386 -8.87 -24.03 21.19
C ARG A 386 -8.59 -23.22 22.46
N ARG A 387 -7.43 -23.47 23.10
CA ARG A 387 -6.86 -22.56 24.12
C ARG A 387 -6.11 -21.43 23.43
N VAL A 388 -6.72 -20.25 23.39
CA VAL A 388 -6.26 -19.08 22.65
C VAL A 388 -5.57 -18.09 23.59
N PHE A 389 -4.37 -17.66 23.20
CA PHE A 389 -3.56 -16.66 23.87
C PHE A 389 -3.56 -15.39 23.00
N PRO A 390 -4.34 -14.35 23.36
CA PRO A 390 -4.35 -13.09 22.63
C PRO A 390 -3.11 -12.26 23.01
N ILE A 391 -2.20 -12.03 22.06
CA ILE A 391 -0.95 -11.30 22.29
C ILE A 391 -0.87 -10.12 21.32
N VAL A 392 -0.51 -8.93 21.81
CA VAL A 392 -0.25 -7.75 20.97
C VAL A 392 0.94 -8.04 20.05
N ALA A 393 0.66 -8.12 18.75
CA ALA A 393 1.65 -8.35 17.71
C ALA A 393 2.15 -7.03 17.12
N ALA A 394 1.22 -6.19 16.65
CA ALA A 394 1.51 -4.94 15.97
C ALA A 394 0.63 -3.79 16.48
N TYR A 395 1.17 -2.58 16.42
CA TYR A 395 0.51 -1.32 16.73
C TYR A 395 0.71 -0.36 15.55
N VAL A 396 -0.38 -0.01 14.87
CA VAL A 396 -0.40 0.78 13.65
C VAL A 396 -0.88 2.20 13.99
N ALA A 397 0.03 3.16 13.86
CA ALA A 397 -0.13 4.53 14.31
C ALA A 397 0.77 5.45 13.46
N ASP A 398 0.55 6.76 13.49
CA ASP A 398 1.45 7.74 12.87
C ASP A 398 2.62 8.12 13.83
N TRP A 399 3.51 9.06 13.48
CA TRP A 399 4.73 9.27 14.28
C TRP A 399 4.48 9.80 15.70
N PRO A 400 3.73 10.91 15.92
CA PRO A 400 3.35 11.34 17.27
C PRO A 400 2.63 10.26 18.08
N GLU A 401 1.73 9.51 17.46
CA GLU A 401 0.95 8.46 18.12
C GLU A 401 1.81 7.24 18.50
N GLN A 402 2.76 6.84 17.64
CA GLN A 402 3.79 5.84 17.96
C GLN A 402 4.65 6.27 19.15
N CYS A 403 5.09 7.54 19.18
CA CYS A 403 5.88 8.07 20.28
C CYS A 403 5.09 8.10 21.60
N LEU A 404 3.82 8.53 21.57
CA LEU A 404 2.91 8.54 22.70
C LEU A 404 2.78 7.14 23.33
N MET A 405 2.36 6.14 22.54
CA MET A 405 2.09 4.79 23.04
C MET A 405 3.34 4.05 23.57
N ALA A 406 4.53 4.42 23.08
CA ALA A 406 5.83 3.95 23.59
C ALA A 406 6.33 4.70 24.84
N CYS A 407 5.61 5.71 25.33
CA CYS A 407 6.06 6.68 26.35
C CYS A 407 7.35 7.44 25.98
N THR A 408 7.62 7.69 24.69
CA THR A 408 8.85 8.35 24.20
C THR A 408 8.60 9.79 23.73
N MET A 409 9.63 10.63 23.80
CA MET A 409 9.63 11.96 23.19
C MET A 409 9.71 11.90 21.65
N LEU A 410 9.12 12.88 20.96
CA LEU A 410 9.19 13.05 19.49
C LEU A 410 10.64 13.21 18.96
N SER A 411 11.58 13.51 19.84
CA SER A 411 13.02 13.64 19.60
C SER A 411 13.81 12.33 19.74
N ARG A 412 13.14 11.18 19.94
CA ARG A 412 13.73 9.82 20.00
C ARG A 412 12.94 8.82 19.17
N CYS A 413 13.53 7.66 18.89
CA CYS A 413 12.81 6.56 18.24
C CYS A 413 11.99 5.75 19.26
N PRO A 414 10.71 5.41 18.97
CA PRO A 414 9.92 4.52 19.84
C PRO A 414 10.33 3.04 19.75
N ILE A 415 11.11 2.64 18.73
CA ILE A 415 11.59 1.25 18.51
C ILE A 415 12.99 1.04 19.12
N CYS A 416 13.94 1.96 18.89
CA CYS A 416 15.35 1.77 19.23
C CYS A 416 15.93 2.88 20.12
N GLU A 417 17.07 2.57 20.73
CA GLU A 417 17.82 3.40 21.69
C GLU A 417 18.73 4.42 20.96
N VAL A 418 18.32 4.92 19.78
CA VAL A 418 19.02 5.98 19.05
C VAL A 418 18.80 7.35 19.70
N GLU A 419 19.87 8.12 19.84
CA GLU A 419 19.84 9.53 20.23
C GLU A 419 19.40 10.43 19.05
N HIS A 420 19.16 11.72 19.30
CA HIS A 420 18.58 12.61 18.28
C HIS A 420 19.50 12.80 17.06
N ASP A 421 20.77 13.07 17.34
CA ASP A 421 21.91 13.30 16.44
C ASP A 421 22.35 12.06 15.65
N GLY A 422 21.89 10.86 16.02
CA GLY A 422 22.06 9.65 15.21
C GLY A 422 20.91 9.37 14.23
N ARG A 423 19.84 10.19 14.20
CA ARG A 423 18.64 9.90 13.39
C ARG A 423 18.80 10.16 11.90
N GLY A 424 19.74 11.00 11.48
CA GLY A 424 20.01 11.23 10.07
C GLY A 424 20.62 10.02 9.35
N ASP A 425 21.19 9.06 10.10
CA ASP A 425 22.10 8.04 9.55
C ASP A 425 21.52 6.62 9.50
N ASN A 426 22.21 5.76 8.77
CA ASN A 426 21.79 4.39 8.46
C ASN A 426 22.39 3.36 9.43
N GLU A 427 22.60 3.74 10.70
CA GLU A 427 23.18 2.88 11.73
C GLU A 427 22.12 2.12 12.53
N GLN A 428 22.43 0.86 12.88
CA GLN A 428 21.53 0.00 13.64
C GLN A 428 21.68 0.22 15.16
N ALA A 429 20.91 1.14 15.72
CA ALA A 429 20.78 1.29 17.16
C ALA A 429 20.05 0.09 17.82
N PRO A 430 20.41 -0.31 19.05
CA PRO A 430 19.74 -1.41 19.77
C PRO A 430 18.23 -1.20 19.93
N GLN A 431 17.44 -2.27 19.83
CA GLN A 431 16.00 -2.21 20.08
C GLN A 431 15.72 -1.99 21.59
N ARG A 432 14.83 -1.05 21.91
CA ARG A 432 14.37 -0.77 23.27
C ARG A 432 13.71 -2.00 23.89
N LYS A 433 13.95 -2.19 25.18
CA LYS A 433 13.39 -3.30 25.97
C LYS A 433 12.33 -2.76 26.93
N PRO A 434 11.09 -3.31 26.95
CA PRO A 434 10.03 -2.86 27.85
C PRO A 434 10.46 -2.76 29.33
N MET A 435 11.28 -3.69 29.80
CA MET A 435 11.80 -3.69 31.18
C MET A 435 12.71 -2.50 31.49
N ASN A 436 13.47 -2.00 30.50
CA ASN A 436 14.30 -0.79 30.67
C ASN A 436 13.39 0.43 30.84
N THR A 437 12.40 0.58 29.95
CA THR A 437 11.41 1.66 29.94
C THR A 437 10.58 1.67 31.23
N LEU A 438 10.10 0.51 31.68
CA LEU A 438 9.37 0.37 32.95
C LEU A 438 10.23 0.78 34.14
N LYS A 439 11.46 0.26 34.25
CA LYS A 439 12.35 0.62 35.36
C LYS A 439 12.66 2.12 35.40
N ALA A 440 12.96 2.74 34.24
CA ALA A 440 13.21 4.17 34.15
C ALA A 440 12.01 5.01 34.63
N LEU A 441 10.78 4.54 34.39
CA LEU A 441 9.56 5.14 34.90
C LEU A 441 9.34 4.85 36.40
N GLU A 442 9.63 3.65 36.88
CA GLU A 442 9.56 3.29 38.32
C GLU A 442 10.50 4.17 39.15
N ASP A 443 11.77 4.29 38.73
CA ASP A 443 12.78 5.14 39.37
C ASP A 443 12.30 6.61 39.39
N TYR A 444 11.78 7.13 38.27
CA TYR A 444 11.19 8.47 38.18
C TYR A 444 9.95 8.66 39.08
N PHE A 445 8.99 7.73 39.09
CA PHE A 445 7.79 7.87 39.92
C PHE A 445 8.11 7.77 41.42
N GLY A 446 9.19 7.06 41.79
CA GLY A 446 9.68 6.95 43.15
C GLY A 446 10.40 8.19 43.70
N ASN A 447 11.12 8.97 42.87
CA ASN A 447 11.97 10.08 43.34
C ASN A 447 11.81 11.42 42.60
N ARG A 448 11.11 11.44 41.45
CA ARG A 448 10.85 12.59 40.56
C ARG A 448 12.08 13.22 39.88
N ASP A 449 13.25 12.59 39.90
CA ASP A 449 14.42 13.04 39.12
C ASP A 449 14.23 12.73 37.62
N LEU A 450 14.10 13.79 36.82
CA LEU A 450 13.94 13.71 35.36
C LEU A 450 15.14 13.04 34.65
N LYS A 451 16.31 12.90 35.30
CA LYS A 451 17.45 12.16 34.72
C LYS A 451 17.09 10.73 34.35
N HIS A 452 16.24 10.06 35.13
CA HIS A 452 15.78 8.69 34.84
C HIS A 452 15.01 8.59 33.52
N LEU A 453 14.28 9.65 33.14
CA LEU A 453 13.57 9.72 31.86
C LEU A 453 14.47 10.21 30.72
N ASN A 454 15.38 11.15 31.01
CA ASN A 454 16.12 11.89 29.99
C ASN A 454 17.45 11.24 29.57
N GLN A 455 18.18 10.59 30.48
CA GLN A 455 19.50 10.03 30.18
C GLN A 455 19.38 8.69 29.42
N GLY A 456 19.68 8.70 28.11
CA GLY A 456 19.71 7.51 27.24
C GLY A 456 18.34 6.95 26.81
N PHE A 457 17.23 7.44 27.39
CA PHE A 457 15.89 6.94 27.06
C PHE A 457 14.98 7.98 26.40
N GLY A 458 14.96 9.23 26.87
CA GLY A 458 14.07 10.28 26.36
C GLY A 458 12.58 9.93 26.48
N LEU A 459 12.12 9.65 27.70
CA LEU A 459 10.76 9.22 28.00
C LEU A 459 9.85 10.38 28.42
N LYS A 460 8.52 10.16 28.38
CA LYS A 460 7.49 11.06 28.92
C LYS A 460 6.92 10.53 30.26
N PRO A 461 6.54 11.42 31.19
CA PRO A 461 6.23 11.06 32.58
C PRO A 461 4.79 10.53 32.78
N TRP A 462 4.44 9.41 32.12
CA TRP A 462 3.17 8.69 32.32
C TRP A 462 3.36 7.17 32.27
N TRP A 463 2.53 6.44 33.02
CA TRP A 463 2.70 4.99 33.21
C TRP A 463 2.09 4.19 32.03
N PRO A 464 2.84 3.32 31.33
CA PRO A 464 2.37 2.64 30.12
C PRO A 464 1.14 1.76 30.34
N TRP A 465 0.23 1.73 29.35
CA TRP A 465 -0.95 0.85 29.38
C TRP A 465 -0.57 -0.63 29.28
N TRP A 466 0.51 -0.92 28.56
CA TRP A 466 1.03 -2.27 28.31
C TRP A 466 1.86 -2.87 29.46
N ALA A 467 2.09 -2.12 30.56
CA ALA A 467 3.02 -2.49 31.63
C ALA A 467 2.82 -3.90 32.21
N ASN A 468 1.56 -4.30 32.38
CA ASN A 468 1.18 -5.55 33.04
C ASN A 468 0.95 -6.72 32.07
N ILE A 469 0.87 -6.45 30.76
CA ILE A 469 0.34 -7.39 29.75
C ILE A 469 1.42 -8.40 29.35
N PRO A 470 1.25 -9.71 29.61
CA PRO A 470 2.22 -10.75 29.25
C PRO A 470 2.57 -10.74 27.76
N TYR A 471 3.85 -10.95 27.48
CA TYR A 471 4.43 -11.01 26.12
C TYR A 471 4.26 -9.74 25.26
N CYS A 472 3.68 -8.66 25.79
CA CYS A 472 3.56 -7.39 25.08
C CYS A 472 4.91 -6.65 25.06
N ASN A 473 5.39 -6.31 23.87
CA ASN A 473 6.58 -5.47 23.68
C ASN A 473 6.24 -4.33 22.70
N ILE A 474 5.82 -3.17 23.22
CA ILE A 474 5.40 -2.04 22.38
C ILE A 474 6.49 -1.60 21.40
N HIS A 475 7.76 -1.65 21.82
CA HIS A 475 8.91 -1.25 21.02
C HIS A 475 9.22 -2.25 19.89
N ALA A 476 8.73 -3.49 19.98
CA ALA A 476 8.70 -4.41 18.83
C ALA A 476 7.45 -4.19 17.98
N SER A 477 6.30 -4.01 18.64
CA SER A 477 4.99 -3.97 17.99
C SER A 477 4.75 -2.72 17.17
N ILE A 478 5.42 -1.60 17.42
CA ILE A 478 5.27 -0.41 16.58
C ILE A 478 5.77 -0.72 15.16
N THR A 479 4.83 -0.76 14.22
CA THR A 479 5.09 -1.15 12.84
C THR A 479 5.29 0.06 11.93
N PRO A 480 6.19 -0.01 10.92
CA PRO A 480 6.38 1.08 9.96
C PRO A 480 5.14 1.36 9.09
N ASP A 481 4.93 2.64 8.76
CA ASP A 481 3.75 3.13 8.05
C ASP A 481 4.08 3.57 6.61
N LEU A 482 3.64 2.78 5.63
CA LEU A 482 3.81 3.08 4.20
C LEU A 482 3.25 4.46 3.80
N LEU A 483 2.08 4.85 4.33
CA LEU A 483 1.37 6.06 3.94
C LEU A 483 2.01 7.30 4.57
N HIS A 484 2.14 7.35 5.90
CA HIS A 484 2.57 8.55 6.62
C HIS A 484 4.09 8.72 6.71
N GLN A 485 4.87 7.62 6.72
CA GLN A 485 6.33 7.69 6.74
C GLN A 485 6.90 7.76 5.33
N LEU A 486 6.54 6.83 4.42
CA LEU A 486 7.14 6.78 3.08
C LEU A 486 6.46 7.72 2.08
N TRP A 487 5.19 7.51 1.75
CA TRP A 487 4.56 8.24 0.63
C TRP A 487 4.31 9.72 0.96
N LEU A 488 3.55 10.01 2.02
CA LEU A 488 3.26 11.39 2.45
C LEU A 488 4.40 12.03 3.24
N GLY A 489 5.37 11.24 3.70
CA GLY A 489 6.59 11.72 4.34
C GLY A 489 7.75 11.82 3.35
N MET A 490 8.58 10.78 3.27
CA MET A 490 9.82 10.77 2.49
C MET A 490 9.63 11.18 1.02
N PHE A 491 8.61 10.70 0.32
CA PHE A 491 8.39 11.13 -1.07
C PHE A 491 7.82 12.56 -1.16
N LYS A 492 6.66 12.83 -0.54
CA LYS A 492 5.98 14.13 -0.70
C LYS A 492 6.76 15.30 -0.07
N THR A 493 7.18 15.17 1.19
CA THR A 493 7.75 16.28 1.97
C THR A 493 9.24 16.47 1.69
N HIS A 494 9.96 15.41 1.30
CA HIS A 494 11.41 15.46 1.07
C HIS A 494 11.76 15.29 -0.41
N ILE A 495 11.74 14.07 -0.97
CA ILE A 495 12.24 13.80 -2.35
C ILE A 495 11.59 14.71 -3.40
N LEU A 496 10.27 14.91 -3.36
CA LEU A 496 9.57 15.78 -4.30
C LEU A 496 9.87 17.27 -4.07
N ALA A 497 10.04 17.70 -2.81
CA ALA A 497 10.40 19.08 -2.47
C ALA A 497 11.85 19.40 -2.89
N TRP A 498 12.77 18.47 -2.67
CA TRP A 498 14.16 18.52 -3.13
C TRP A 498 14.23 18.65 -4.65
N MET A 499 13.48 17.84 -5.41
CA MET A 499 13.45 17.95 -6.87
C MET A 499 12.72 19.21 -7.37
N GLN A 500 11.68 19.67 -6.67
CA GLN A 500 11.03 20.96 -6.93
C GLN A 500 11.94 22.16 -6.70
N TRP A 501 12.94 22.03 -5.82
CA TRP A 501 13.96 23.03 -5.56
C TRP A 501 15.06 22.96 -6.62
N ALA A 502 15.68 21.79 -6.82
CA ALA A 502 16.83 21.58 -7.71
C ALA A 502 16.58 22.01 -9.18
N ILE A 503 15.45 21.57 -9.77
CA ILE A 503 15.11 21.90 -11.16
C ILE A 503 13.98 22.93 -11.29
N GLY A 504 13.43 23.41 -10.17
CA GLY A 504 12.36 24.41 -10.12
C GLY A 504 10.94 23.87 -10.34
N LYS A 505 10.01 24.26 -9.44
CA LYS A 505 8.58 23.87 -9.45
C LYS A 505 7.92 23.98 -10.82
N GLY A 506 8.07 25.12 -11.51
CA GLY A 506 7.47 25.35 -12.82
C GLY A 506 8.02 24.42 -13.92
N LYS A 507 9.30 24.05 -13.86
CA LYS A 507 9.88 23.08 -14.80
C LYS A 507 9.35 21.68 -14.55
N LEU A 508 9.20 21.29 -13.27
CA LEU A 508 8.61 20.00 -12.92
C LEU A 508 7.14 19.93 -13.39
N ASP A 509 6.37 21.01 -13.23
CA ASP A 509 4.99 21.10 -13.75
C ASP A 509 4.94 20.89 -15.27
N GLU A 510 5.82 21.53 -16.05
CA GLU A 510 5.93 21.28 -17.50
C GLU A 510 6.18 19.80 -17.81
N LEU A 511 7.16 19.18 -17.15
CA LEU A 511 7.54 17.78 -17.39
C LEU A 511 6.36 16.83 -17.13
N TYR A 512 5.61 17.04 -16.04
CA TYR A 512 4.42 16.26 -15.72
C TYR A 512 3.23 16.53 -16.66
N MET A 513 3.04 17.77 -17.12
CA MET A 513 2.07 18.10 -18.18
C MET A 513 2.45 17.47 -19.53
N THR A 514 3.72 17.12 -19.73
CA THR A 514 4.22 16.51 -20.96
C THR A 514 4.12 14.98 -20.97
N MET A 515 3.96 14.33 -19.80
CA MET A 515 4.00 12.87 -19.73
C MET A 515 2.86 12.22 -20.54
N PRO A 516 3.17 11.23 -21.41
CA PRO A 516 2.15 10.51 -22.17
C PRO A 516 1.14 9.83 -21.26
N GLU A 517 -0.13 9.85 -21.65
CA GLU A 517 -1.14 8.98 -21.02
C GLU A 517 -0.79 7.50 -21.20
N ALA A 518 -1.02 6.71 -20.16
CA ALA A 518 -1.11 5.25 -20.22
C ALA A 518 -2.24 4.78 -19.29
N SER A 519 -2.82 3.61 -19.57
CA SER A 519 -3.90 3.08 -18.73
C SER A 519 -3.39 2.75 -17.33
N GLY A 520 -4.13 3.12 -16.28
CA GLY A 520 -3.71 2.91 -14.88
C GLY A 520 -2.57 3.83 -14.39
N LEU A 521 -2.21 4.86 -15.16
CA LEU A 521 -1.27 5.92 -14.78
C LEU A 521 -1.97 7.29 -14.85
N ARG A 522 -1.89 8.09 -13.78
CA ARG A 522 -2.50 9.44 -13.76
C ARG A 522 -1.66 10.42 -14.58
N HIS A 523 -2.28 10.99 -15.62
CA HIS A 523 -1.75 12.16 -16.32
C HIS A 523 -2.05 13.46 -15.54
N PHE A 524 -1.09 14.39 -15.53
CA PHE A 524 -1.11 15.62 -14.72
C PHE A 524 -1.21 16.87 -15.61
N SER A 525 -2.34 17.01 -16.31
CA SER A 525 -2.59 18.06 -17.34
C SER A 525 -2.57 19.52 -16.87
N LYS A 526 -2.37 19.77 -15.57
CA LYS A 526 -2.21 21.10 -14.94
C LYS A 526 -0.94 21.19 -14.06
N GLY A 527 0.00 20.27 -14.24
CA GLY A 527 1.17 20.13 -13.38
C GLY A 527 0.84 19.54 -12.01
N LEU A 528 1.78 19.71 -11.08
CA LEU A 528 1.69 19.33 -9.67
C LEU A 528 1.28 20.51 -8.78
N SER A 529 1.76 21.73 -9.05
CA SER A 529 1.50 22.90 -8.20
C SER A 529 0.01 23.26 -8.10
N GLY A 530 -0.80 22.91 -9.10
CA GLY A 530 -2.26 23.10 -9.09
C GLY A 530 -3.06 22.13 -8.20
N ILE A 531 -2.41 21.31 -7.36
CA ILE A 531 -3.05 20.27 -6.55
C ILE A 531 -3.26 20.76 -5.11
N GLY A 532 -4.45 21.32 -4.84
CA GLY A 532 -4.77 21.89 -3.53
C GLY A 532 -4.78 20.91 -2.34
N GLN A 533 -5.17 19.64 -2.55
CA GLN A 533 -5.12 18.61 -1.50
C GLN A 533 -4.38 17.36 -1.99
N TRP A 534 -3.44 16.90 -1.19
CA TRP A 534 -2.58 15.74 -1.45
C TRP A 534 -3.17 14.51 -0.76
N THR A 535 -3.18 13.36 -1.44
CA THR A 535 -3.67 12.08 -0.88
C THR A 535 -2.70 10.97 -1.31
N GLY A 536 -2.59 9.89 -0.52
CA GLY A 536 -1.62 8.81 -0.80
C GLY A 536 -1.67 8.28 -2.24
N ARG A 537 -2.88 8.12 -2.79
CA ARG A 537 -3.09 7.74 -4.20
C ARG A 537 -2.52 8.75 -5.19
N LYS A 538 -2.71 10.07 -4.98
CA LYS A 538 -2.11 11.10 -5.87
C LYS A 538 -0.59 11.04 -5.80
N THR A 539 -0.05 10.87 -4.60
CA THR A 539 1.39 10.85 -4.32
C THR A 539 2.11 9.65 -4.98
N ARG A 540 1.53 8.44 -4.91
CA ARG A 540 2.06 7.26 -5.64
C ARG A 540 2.09 7.49 -7.14
N GLU A 541 1.03 8.05 -7.72
CA GLU A 541 0.97 8.33 -9.16
C GLU A 541 2.03 9.33 -9.64
N MET A 542 2.54 10.20 -8.76
CA MET A 542 3.70 11.06 -9.04
C MET A 542 5.00 10.27 -8.97
N ALA A 543 5.21 9.49 -7.90
CA ALA A 543 6.41 8.66 -7.75
C ALA A 543 6.64 7.70 -8.93
N LYS A 544 5.56 7.14 -9.49
CA LYS A 544 5.58 6.36 -10.74
C LYS A 544 6.20 7.08 -11.95
N GLN A 545 6.31 8.41 -11.94
CA GLN A 545 6.74 9.24 -13.07
C GLN A 545 8.02 10.04 -12.77
N LEU A 546 8.30 10.37 -11.51
CA LEU A 546 9.35 11.34 -11.13
C LEU A 546 10.72 11.00 -11.73
N VAL A 547 11.24 9.79 -11.55
CA VAL A 547 12.57 9.36 -12.06
C VAL A 547 12.69 9.58 -13.57
N CYS A 548 11.61 9.32 -14.33
CA CYS A 548 11.59 9.51 -15.77
C CYS A 548 11.39 10.97 -16.20
N ALA A 549 10.80 11.82 -15.34
CA ALA A 549 10.65 13.25 -15.58
C ALA A 549 11.99 13.99 -15.40
N ILE A 550 12.72 13.68 -14.33
CA ILE A 550 13.99 14.36 -14.00
C ILE A 550 15.22 13.80 -14.76
N ALA A 551 15.06 12.69 -15.49
CA ALA A 551 16.16 11.97 -16.18
C ALA A 551 16.96 12.86 -17.15
N GLY A 552 18.16 13.27 -16.73
CA GLY A 552 19.04 14.17 -17.48
C GLY A 552 18.57 15.63 -17.53
N ILE A 553 17.67 16.01 -16.62
CA ILE A 553 17.30 17.40 -16.32
C ILE A 553 17.88 17.81 -14.96
N ALA A 554 17.75 16.93 -13.96
CA ALA A 554 18.44 16.98 -12.67
C ALA A 554 19.81 16.29 -12.76
N ASP A 555 20.69 16.54 -11.79
CA ASP A 555 22.05 15.99 -11.79
C ASP A 555 22.08 14.49 -11.50
N ALA A 556 23.12 13.81 -11.99
CA ALA A 556 23.19 12.35 -12.03
C ALA A 556 22.99 11.68 -10.66
N GLU A 557 23.50 12.30 -9.60
CA GLU A 557 23.40 11.83 -8.22
C GLU A 557 22.04 12.14 -7.60
N GLU A 558 21.42 13.27 -7.93
CA GLU A 558 20.05 13.61 -7.53
C GLU A 558 19.02 12.63 -8.10
N VAL A 559 19.20 12.22 -9.36
CA VAL A 559 18.35 11.21 -10.00
C VAL A 559 18.62 9.83 -9.40
N GLU A 560 19.86 9.49 -9.01
CA GLU A 560 20.17 8.22 -8.35
C GLU A 560 19.64 8.17 -6.89
N LEU A 561 19.68 9.28 -6.16
CA LEU A 561 19.04 9.47 -4.85
C LEU A 561 17.53 9.26 -4.95
N THR A 562 16.89 9.98 -5.88
CA THR A 562 15.45 9.89 -6.14
C THR A 562 15.03 8.48 -6.57
N ARG A 563 15.80 7.84 -7.45
CA ARG A 563 15.56 6.45 -7.87
C ARG A 563 15.70 5.47 -6.71
N SER A 564 16.73 5.61 -5.87
CA SER A 564 16.98 4.68 -4.76
C SER A 564 15.86 4.74 -3.72
N GLY A 565 15.40 5.95 -3.37
CA GLY A 565 14.24 6.14 -2.49
C GLY A 565 12.93 5.58 -3.08
N ILE A 566 12.69 5.73 -4.39
CA ILE A 566 11.48 5.21 -5.03
C ILE A 566 11.54 3.68 -5.22
N GLU A 567 12.69 3.09 -5.59
CA GLU A 567 12.84 1.62 -5.65
C GLU A 567 12.71 0.99 -4.26
N PHE A 568 13.21 1.62 -3.18
CA PHE A 568 12.95 1.23 -1.79
C PHE A 568 11.44 1.20 -1.48
N MET A 569 10.70 2.25 -1.84
CA MET A 569 9.24 2.30 -1.62
C MET A 569 8.48 1.25 -2.45
N CYS A 570 8.94 0.97 -3.68
CA CYS A 570 8.39 -0.12 -4.49
C CYS A 570 8.63 -1.50 -3.87
N TYR A 571 9.74 -1.73 -3.17
CA TYR A 571 9.94 -2.93 -2.36
C TYR A 571 9.05 -2.94 -1.11
N ALA A 572 8.95 -1.84 -0.36
CA ALA A 572 8.14 -1.77 0.85
C ALA A 572 6.61 -1.98 0.59
N GLU A 573 6.10 -1.60 -0.58
CA GLU A 573 4.71 -1.89 -1.01
C GLU A 573 4.51 -3.33 -1.54
N SER A 574 5.57 -4.14 -1.64
CA SER A 574 5.47 -5.54 -2.11
C SER A 574 4.62 -6.39 -1.17
N PRO A 575 3.70 -7.24 -1.67
CA PRO A 575 2.82 -8.06 -0.85
C PRO A 575 3.47 -9.36 -0.36
N ALA A 576 4.73 -9.59 -0.73
CA ALA A 576 5.61 -10.59 -0.16
C ALA A 576 7.04 -10.08 -0.35
N LEU A 577 8.00 -10.57 0.42
CA LEU A 577 9.43 -10.31 0.21
C LEU A 577 10.22 -11.56 0.60
N ASN A 578 11.19 -11.95 -0.21
CA ASN A 578 12.20 -12.93 0.17
C ASN A 578 13.48 -12.23 0.66
N GLU A 579 14.37 -12.92 1.37
CA GLU A 579 15.59 -12.29 1.93
C GLU A 579 16.47 -11.56 0.89
N LEU A 580 16.43 -11.94 -0.39
CA LEU A 580 17.12 -11.20 -1.46
C LEU A 580 16.36 -9.93 -1.91
N ASP A 581 15.04 -9.87 -1.71
CA ASP A 581 14.28 -8.63 -1.88
C ASP A 581 14.56 -7.68 -0.70
N ILE A 582 14.59 -8.20 0.53
CA ILE A 582 14.85 -7.39 1.73
C ILE A 582 16.28 -6.85 1.70
N ALA A 583 17.28 -7.66 1.34
CA ALA A 583 18.66 -7.21 1.20
C ALA A 583 18.85 -6.14 0.10
N GLU A 584 18.15 -6.23 -1.03
CA GLU A 584 18.21 -5.18 -2.07
C GLU A 584 17.48 -3.90 -1.61
N MET A 585 16.39 -4.02 -0.86
CA MET A 585 15.72 -2.88 -0.22
C MET A 585 16.64 -2.20 0.81
N GLU A 586 17.30 -2.95 1.68
CA GLU A 586 18.27 -2.47 2.67
C GLU A 586 19.49 -1.79 1.98
N HIS A 587 19.97 -2.36 0.87
CA HIS A 587 21.00 -1.77 0.01
C HIS A 587 20.55 -0.45 -0.65
N LEU A 588 19.33 -0.37 -1.17
CA LEU A 588 18.78 0.86 -1.74
C LEU A 588 18.59 1.97 -0.70
N LEU A 589 18.26 1.63 0.56
CA LEU A 589 18.26 2.59 1.65
C LEU A 589 19.68 3.08 1.95
N SER A 590 20.66 2.18 2.07
CA SER A 590 22.06 2.59 2.24
C SER A 590 22.50 3.52 1.11
N ARG A 591 22.15 3.21 -0.14
CA ARG A 591 22.48 4.04 -1.30
C ARG A 591 21.78 5.41 -1.29
N PHE A 592 20.61 5.51 -0.66
CA PHE A 592 19.95 6.80 -0.40
C PHE A 592 20.71 7.61 0.66
N HIS A 593 21.19 6.97 1.74
CA HIS A 593 22.01 7.65 2.75
C HIS A 593 23.43 8.02 2.26
N ASP A 594 24.02 7.26 1.32
CA ASP A 594 25.26 7.66 0.62
C ASP A 594 25.09 8.97 -0.15
N LEU A 595 23.89 9.18 -0.72
CA LEU A 595 23.61 10.23 -1.71
C LEU A 595 22.84 11.43 -1.13
N LYS A 596 22.24 11.33 0.07
CA LYS A 596 21.45 12.43 0.69
C LYS A 596 22.24 13.75 0.76
N TRP A 597 23.56 13.66 0.88
CA TRP A 597 24.48 14.77 1.03
C TRP A 597 24.50 15.74 -0.16
N VAL A 598 24.06 15.34 -1.35
CA VAL A 598 23.93 16.28 -2.49
C VAL A 598 22.90 17.39 -2.25
N MET A 599 22.02 17.22 -1.26
CA MET A 599 21.08 18.25 -0.82
C MET A 599 21.69 19.27 0.18
N VAL A 600 22.97 19.12 0.56
CA VAL A 600 23.64 19.92 1.58
C VAL A 600 24.74 20.79 0.96
N ASP A 601 24.62 22.11 1.09
CA ASP A 601 25.70 23.09 0.84
C ASP A 601 25.39 24.40 1.59
N GLU A 602 26.42 24.96 2.23
CA GLU A 602 26.32 26.13 3.11
C GLU A 602 25.73 27.38 2.44
N LYS A 603 25.95 27.56 1.12
CA LYS A 603 25.51 28.73 0.35
C LYS A 603 24.25 28.42 -0.42
N ASP A 604 24.29 27.37 -1.22
CA ASP A 604 23.39 27.11 -2.34
C ASP A 604 22.72 25.73 -2.26
N GLY A 605 22.83 25.00 -1.14
CA GLY A 605 22.11 23.74 -0.90
C GLY A 605 20.71 23.92 -0.31
N TYR A 606 19.87 22.88 -0.40
CA TYR A 606 18.53 22.83 0.22
C TYR A 606 18.63 22.83 1.75
N TYR A 607 19.59 22.06 2.29
CA TYR A 607 19.99 22.07 3.69
C TYR A 607 21.33 22.77 3.85
N LYS A 608 21.52 23.50 4.96
CA LYS A 608 22.77 24.23 5.23
C LYS A 608 23.75 23.47 6.13
N LYS A 609 23.31 22.36 6.73
CA LYS A 609 24.10 21.52 7.65
C LYS A 609 23.63 20.08 7.55
N GLU A 610 24.57 19.15 7.73
CA GLU A 610 24.32 17.70 7.72
C GLU A 610 23.28 17.25 8.76
N SER A 611 23.31 17.83 9.97
CA SER A 611 22.35 17.56 11.05
C SER A 611 20.91 18.00 10.78
N SER A 612 20.62 18.58 9.60
CA SER A 612 19.23 18.80 9.15
C SER A 612 18.49 17.48 8.93
N PHE A 613 19.20 16.37 8.67
CA PHE A 613 18.60 15.04 8.52
C PHE A 613 18.14 14.43 9.86
N ASP A 614 18.72 14.85 10.98
CA ASP A 614 18.36 14.38 12.34
C ASP A 614 16.96 14.82 12.76
N GLY A 615 16.50 15.93 12.18
CA GLY A 615 15.13 16.44 12.27
C GLY A 615 14.11 15.66 11.43
N ILE A 616 14.50 14.56 10.76
CA ILE A 616 13.63 13.77 9.88
C ILE A 616 13.39 12.35 10.46
N PRO A 617 12.48 12.18 11.45
CA PRO A 617 12.12 10.86 11.98
C PRO A 617 11.74 9.82 10.92
N LYS A 618 11.16 10.27 9.80
CA LYS A 618 10.67 9.43 8.70
C LYS A 618 11.81 8.81 7.87
N LEU A 619 13.00 9.44 7.89
CA LEU A 619 14.23 8.89 7.32
C LEU A 619 14.74 7.76 8.21
N HIS A 620 14.92 8.03 9.51
CA HIS A 620 15.30 7.02 10.49
C HIS A 620 14.34 5.81 10.48
N MET A 621 13.02 6.04 10.41
CA MET A 621 12.02 4.97 10.37
C MET A 621 12.10 4.08 9.13
N ALA A 622 12.78 4.49 8.06
CA ALA A 622 13.04 3.61 6.92
C ALA A 622 13.96 2.43 7.29
N THR A 623 14.90 2.62 8.23
CA THR A 623 15.85 1.59 8.68
C THR A 623 15.16 0.38 9.30
N HIS A 624 14.04 0.59 10.00
CA HIS A 624 13.31 -0.48 10.71
C HIS A 624 12.51 -1.41 9.78
N TYR A 625 12.26 -1.03 8.52
CA TYR A 625 11.45 -1.83 7.58
C TYR A 625 11.95 -3.27 7.42
N GLY A 626 13.26 -3.47 7.22
CA GLY A 626 13.84 -4.79 7.02
C GLY A 626 13.71 -5.71 8.25
N ALA A 627 13.78 -5.15 9.46
CA ALA A 627 13.56 -5.88 10.70
C ALA A 627 12.07 -6.22 10.90
N SER A 628 11.17 -5.22 10.75
CA SER A 628 9.73 -5.42 10.90
C SER A 628 9.18 -6.44 9.90
N ILE A 629 9.69 -6.47 8.67
CA ILE A 629 9.23 -7.42 7.64
C ILE A 629 9.52 -8.87 8.03
N ARG A 630 10.71 -9.13 8.57
CA ARG A 630 11.11 -10.46 9.06
C ARG A 630 10.29 -10.87 10.28
N LEU A 631 9.93 -9.92 11.15
CA LEU A 631 9.08 -10.17 12.31
C LEU A 631 7.61 -10.43 11.93
N TYR A 632 7.00 -9.64 11.05
CA TYR A 632 5.54 -9.50 10.93
C TYR A 632 4.92 -9.80 9.55
N GLY A 633 5.70 -10.20 8.54
CA GLY A 633 5.23 -10.25 7.15
C GLY A 633 5.39 -8.89 6.46
N THR A 634 4.80 -8.66 5.28
CA THR A 634 5.02 -7.38 4.57
C THR A 634 4.12 -6.24 5.06
N PRO A 635 4.53 -4.96 4.91
CA PRO A 635 3.84 -3.83 5.55
C PRO A 635 2.43 -3.57 5.03
N ASP A 636 2.11 -4.07 3.83
CA ASP A 636 0.76 -4.08 3.28
C ASP A 636 -0.22 -4.97 4.09
N GLY A 637 0.27 -5.69 5.10
CA GLY A 637 -0.52 -6.42 6.10
C GLY A 637 -0.77 -5.69 7.43
N TYR A 638 -0.18 -4.51 7.65
CA TYR A 638 -0.26 -3.75 8.91
C TYR A 638 -0.11 -2.22 8.74
N ASN A 639 -0.67 -1.64 7.66
CA ASN A 639 -0.59 -0.20 7.39
C ASN A 639 -1.85 0.59 7.80
N SER A 640 -1.71 1.93 7.85
CA SER A 640 -2.74 2.88 8.27
C SER A 640 -3.82 3.18 7.22
N GLU A 641 -3.67 2.71 5.97
CA GLU A 641 -4.67 2.88 4.89
C GLU A 641 -6.05 2.34 5.29
N VAL A 642 -6.08 1.26 6.07
CA VAL A 642 -7.31 0.61 6.52
C VAL A 642 -7.98 1.45 7.63
N PRO A 643 -7.31 1.82 8.74
CA PRO A 643 -7.82 2.81 9.70
C PRO A 643 -8.33 4.13 9.08
N GLU A 644 -7.60 4.72 8.12
CA GLU A 644 -8.02 5.98 7.47
C GLU A 644 -9.42 5.84 6.82
N ASN A 645 -9.67 4.73 6.13
CA ASN A 645 -10.97 4.43 5.54
C ASN A 645 -12.02 4.09 6.61
N LEU A 646 -11.64 3.32 7.64
CA LEU A 646 -12.52 2.98 8.76
C LEU A 646 -13.02 4.24 9.50
N HIS A 647 -12.27 5.34 9.55
CA HIS A 647 -12.76 6.63 10.09
C HIS A 647 -14.02 7.14 9.38
N ILE A 648 -14.21 6.84 8.10
CA ILE A 648 -15.41 7.23 7.36
C ILE A 648 -16.62 6.43 7.85
N HIS A 649 -16.45 5.12 8.05
CA HIS A 649 -17.52 4.20 8.41
C HIS A 649 -17.84 4.20 9.91
N TYR A 650 -16.82 4.33 10.76
CA TYR A 650 -16.93 4.19 12.21
C TYR A 650 -16.95 5.51 12.97
N ALA A 651 -16.30 6.59 12.49
CA ALA A 651 -16.36 7.90 13.16
C ALA A 651 -17.30 8.87 12.43
N LYS A 652 -17.07 9.12 11.14
CA LYS A 652 -17.71 10.23 10.40
C LYS A 652 -19.15 9.94 9.98
N LYS A 653 -19.51 8.71 9.57
CA LYS A 653 -20.91 8.31 9.30
C LYS A 653 -21.78 8.30 10.58
N PRO A 654 -21.39 7.66 11.70
CA PRO A 654 -22.20 7.68 12.93
C PRO A 654 -22.34 9.09 13.52
N TRP A 655 -21.26 9.89 13.47
CA TRP A 655 -21.33 11.31 13.82
C TRP A 655 -22.35 12.05 12.94
N ARG A 656 -22.35 11.85 11.61
CA ARG A 656 -23.34 12.49 10.71
C ARG A 656 -24.79 12.09 11.02
N ALA A 657 -25.01 10.90 11.56
CA ALA A 657 -26.33 10.42 11.96
C ALA A 657 -26.80 10.90 13.36
N SER A 658 -25.92 11.50 14.17
CA SER A 658 -26.26 11.98 15.52
C SER A 658 -26.74 13.45 15.55
N ASN A 659 -27.43 13.82 16.62
CA ASN A 659 -27.92 15.18 16.86
C ASN A 659 -26.83 16.19 17.30
N LYS A 660 -25.55 15.77 17.34
CA LYS A 660 -24.37 16.56 17.75
C LYS A 660 -24.27 16.94 19.23
N VAL A 661 -25.22 16.54 20.07
CA VAL A 661 -25.25 16.88 21.51
C VAL A 661 -24.99 15.61 22.33
N ARG A 662 -23.82 15.51 22.97
CA ARG A 662 -23.30 14.27 23.62
C ARG A 662 -23.55 13.01 22.75
N PRO A 663 -23.00 13.01 21.52
CA PRO A 663 -23.39 12.05 20.49
C PRO A 663 -22.78 10.66 20.64
N GLU A 664 -21.92 10.42 21.62
CA GLU A 664 -21.18 9.16 21.82
C GLU A 664 -22.17 7.98 21.92
N THR A 665 -23.20 8.13 22.76
CA THR A 665 -24.29 7.16 22.92
C THR A 665 -25.10 6.91 21.64
N GLN A 666 -25.24 7.92 20.80
CA GLN A 666 -25.98 7.84 19.52
C GLN A 666 -25.11 7.15 18.45
N MET A 667 -23.81 7.44 18.44
CA MET A 667 -22.82 6.82 17.56
C MET A 667 -22.67 5.33 17.85
N MET A 668 -22.59 4.94 19.14
CA MET A 668 -22.56 3.53 19.55
C MET A 668 -23.84 2.78 19.14
N ARG A 669 -25.02 3.33 19.43
CA ARG A 669 -26.31 2.75 18.99
C ARG A 669 -26.44 2.64 17.47
N TYR A 670 -25.98 3.65 16.72
CA TYR A 670 -25.95 3.58 15.26
C TYR A 670 -25.07 2.41 14.78
N LEU A 671 -23.86 2.28 15.30
CA LEU A 671 -22.94 1.20 14.92
C LEU A 671 -23.52 -0.19 15.26
N GLN A 672 -24.04 -0.36 16.47
CA GLN A 672 -24.68 -1.61 16.92
C GLN A 672 -25.82 -2.05 15.98
N ARG A 673 -26.65 -1.09 15.51
CA ARG A 673 -27.72 -1.35 14.52
C ARG A 673 -27.15 -1.72 13.13
N GLN A 674 -26.08 -1.07 12.67
CA GLN A 674 -25.40 -1.40 11.40
C GLN A 674 -24.65 -2.74 11.45
N GLU A 675 -24.37 -3.26 12.64
CA GLU A 675 -23.85 -4.62 12.85
C GLU A 675 -24.98 -5.64 12.89
N ALA A 676 -26.06 -5.37 13.65
CA ALA A 676 -27.19 -6.28 13.77
C ALA A 676 -27.84 -6.60 12.41
N VAL A 677 -28.05 -5.57 11.57
CA VAL A 677 -28.53 -5.73 10.18
C VAL A 677 -27.59 -6.62 9.36
N HIS A 678 -26.27 -6.42 9.44
CA HIS A 678 -25.30 -7.18 8.64
C HIS A 678 -25.17 -8.65 9.10
N ILE A 679 -25.18 -8.90 10.41
CA ILE A 679 -25.21 -10.25 10.99
C ILE A 679 -26.49 -10.97 10.52
N HIS A 680 -27.65 -10.30 10.62
CA HIS A 680 -28.92 -10.84 10.16
C HIS A 680 -28.93 -11.13 8.65
N ARG A 681 -28.42 -10.23 7.79
CA ARG A 681 -28.23 -10.48 6.34
C ARG A 681 -27.37 -11.71 6.08
N SER A 682 -26.28 -11.90 6.82
CA SER A 682 -25.42 -13.07 6.68
C SER A 682 -26.14 -14.38 7.08
N TYR A 683 -26.94 -14.35 8.15
CA TYR A 683 -27.76 -15.49 8.57
C TYR A 683 -28.95 -15.76 7.61
N MET A 684 -29.58 -14.74 7.03
CA MET A 684 -30.58 -14.91 5.97
C MET A 684 -30.02 -15.63 4.76
N ASN A 685 -28.86 -15.18 4.27
CA ASN A 685 -28.24 -15.79 3.10
C ASN A 685 -27.90 -17.28 3.36
N THR A 686 -27.45 -17.62 4.58
CA THR A 686 -27.25 -19.02 4.99
C THR A 686 -28.57 -19.81 5.09
N TYR A 687 -29.62 -19.23 5.68
CA TYR A 687 -30.92 -19.88 5.87
C TYR A 687 -31.63 -20.20 4.55
N TYR A 688 -31.61 -19.26 3.60
CA TYR A 688 -32.23 -19.43 2.28
C TYR A 688 -31.32 -20.15 1.26
N GLY A 689 -30.11 -20.58 1.64
CA GLY A 689 -29.17 -21.22 0.73
C GLY A 689 -28.70 -20.31 -0.41
N ILE A 690 -28.66 -18.99 -0.18
CA ILE A 690 -28.22 -18.00 -1.16
C ILE A 690 -26.70 -18.05 -1.21
N GLU A 691 -26.17 -18.68 -2.28
CA GLU A 691 -24.77 -18.57 -2.64
C GLU A 691 -24.47 -17.12 -3.05
N VAL A 692 -24.03 -16.33 -2.07
CA VAL A 692 -23.33 -15.07 -2.35
C VAL A 692 -21.99 -15.45 -2.94
N GLU A 693 -21.85 -15.33 -4.26
CA GLU A 693 -20.53 -15.24 -4.88
C GLU A 693 -19.76 -14.13 -4.13
N GLN A 694 -18.61 -14.47 -3.56
CA GLN A 694 -17.70 -13.46 -3.02
C GLN A 694 -17.08 -12.73 -4.21
N GLU A 695 -17.81 -11.74 -4.75
CA GLU A 695 -17.20 -10.67 -5.51
C GLU A 695 -16.09 -10.09 -4.62
N LEU A 696 -14.84 -10.31 -5.01
CA LEU A 696 -13.67 -9.61 -4.47
C LEU A 696 -13.67 -8.17 -5.01
N GLY A 697 -14.77 -7.49 -4.73
CA GLY A 697 -15.16 -6.19 -5.26
C GLY A 697 -14.34 -5.11 -4.61
N ILE A 698 -13.37 -4.59 -5.36
CA ILE A 698 -12.64 -3.38 -4.99
C ILE A 698 -13.57 -2.18 -5.24
N GLU A 699 -14.52 -1.95 -4.33
CA GLU A 699 -15.30 -0.71 -4.28
C GLU A 699 -14.39 0.46 -3.90
N GLY A 700 -13.64 0.92 -4.91
CA GLY A 700 -12.61 1.95 -4.82
C GLY A 700 -13.15 3.37 -4.70
N MET A 701 -14.07 3.59 -3.75
CA MET A 701 -14.36 4.88 -3.12
C MET A 701 -14.73 6.02 -4.09
N GLU A 702 -16.01 6.12 -4.45
CA GLU A 702 -16.54 7.34 -5.06
C GLU A 702 -16.50 8.50 -4.05
N ALA A 703 -15.86 9.59 -4.45
CA ALA A 703 -15.88 10.89 -3.77
C ALA A 703 -16.05 11.97 -4.85
N GLU A 704 -16.99 12.89 -4.64
CA GLU A 704 -17.61 13.67 -5.72
C GLU A 704 -16.61 14.46 -6.58
N GLY A 705 -16.63 14.17 -7.88
CA GLY A 705 -16.00 14.97 -8.94
C GLY A 705 -17.07 15.52 -9.89
N GLY A 706 -16.86 16.75 -10.38
CA GLY A 706 -17.83 17.42 -11.26
C GLY A 706 -18.08 16.70 -12.60
N PRO A 707 -19.17 17.02 -13.32
CA PRO A 707 -19.72 16.16 -14.38
C PRO A 707 -18.90 16.15 -15.68
N ARG A 708 -17.82 15.35 -15.69
CA ARG A 708 -17.21 14.73 -16.88
C ARG A 708 -16.74 13.29 -16.68
N ASP A 709 -16.64 12.81 -15.43
CA ASP A 709 -16.06 11.52 -15.09
C ASP A 709 -17.13 10.40 -14.96
N MET A 710 -17.90 10.16 -16.03
CA MET A 710 -18.79 8.98 -16.14
C MET A 710 -18.17 7.88 -17.03
N GLU A 711 -18.60 6.63 -16.80
CA GLU A 711 -18.25 5.41 -17.57
C GLU A 711 -16.79 4.90 -17.47
N ALA A 712 -16.43 4.42 -16.28
CA ALA A 712 -15.29 3.49 -16.11
C ALA A 712 -15.56 2.35 -15.11
N THR A 713 -16.80 1.85 -15.02
CA THR A 713 -17.13 0.63 -14.24
C THR A 713 -16.40 -0.56 -14.85
N VAL A 714 -15.28 -0.96 -14.24
CA VAL A 714 -14.51 -2.14 -14.68
C VAL A 714 -15.20 -3.38 -14.14
N GLN A 715 -16.03 -4.01 -14.98
CA GLN A 715 -16.48 -5.39 -14.76
C GLN A 715 -15.25 -6.30 -14.73
N THR A 716 -14.75 -6.52 -13.52
CA THR A 716 -13.70 -7.50 -13.26
C THR A 716 -14.39 -8.84 -13.20
N LEU A 717 -14.46 -9.53 -14.35
CA LEU A 717 -14.91 -10.93 -14.40
C LEU A 717 -14.14 -11.71 -13.33
N GLY A 718 -14.89 -12.53 -12.58
CA GLY A 718 -14.43 -13.08 -11.31
C GLY A 718 -13.12 -13.85 -11.42
N SER A 719 -12.47 -14.01 -10.27
CA SER A 719 -11.42 -15.02 -10.13
C SER A 719 -12.05 -16.42 -10.12
N ASP A 720 -12.53 -16.85 -11.29
CA ASP A 720 -12.80 -18.26 -11.59
C ASP A 720 -11.61 -19.08 -11.06
N ASP A 721 -11.91 -20.16 -10.35
CA ASP A 721 -10.91 -21.04 -9.74
C ASP A 721 -10.12 -21.73 -10.87
N CYS A 722 -9.09 -21.06 -11.34
CA CYS A 722 -8.54 -21.32 -12.66
C CYS A 722 -7.83 -22.69 -12.63
N ASN A 723 -8.47 -23.67 -13.26
CA ASN A 723 -8.09 -25.08 -13.22
C ASN A 723 -6.80 -25.31 -14.04
N VAL A 724 -5.70 -24.84 -13.47
CA VAL A 724 -4.35 -24.81 -14.03
C VAL A 724 -3.61 -26.02 -13.46
N SER A 725 -3.14 -26.89 -14.36
CA SER A 725 -2.33 -28.06 -14.01
C SER A 725 -1.19 -27.70 -13.05
N PRO A 726 -0.91 -28.52 -12.01
CA PRO A 726 0.18 -28.25 -11.09
C PRO A 726 1.50 -28.02 -11.83
N LEU A 727 2.06 -26.81 -11.69
CA LEU A 727 3.40 -26.50 -12.17
C LEU A 727 4.40 -27.27 -11.30
N GLU A 728 5.17 -28.17 -11.91
CA GLU A 728 6.21 -28.93 -11.22
C GLU A 728 7.32 -28.00 -10.69
N PRO A 729 7.91 -28.32 -9.52
CA PRO A 729 8.91 -27.45 -8.88
C PRO A 729 10.26 -27.45 -9.62
N SER A 730 10.47 -26.42 -10.43
CA SER A 730 11.74 -26.12 -11.11
C SER A 730 12.87 -25.85 -10.11
N LYS A 731 13.91 -26.70 -10.10
CA LYS A 731 15.07 -26.62 -9.19
C LYS A 731 16.15 -25.62 -9.65
N SER A 732 15.77 -24.45 -10.17
CA SER A 732 16.73 -23.46 -10.71
C SER A 732 16.23 -22.01 -10.63
N LYS A 733 17.14 -21.03 -10.78
CA LYS A 733 16.82 -19.60 -10.93
C LYS A 733 16.00 -19.38 -12.21
N GLN A 734 14.68 -19.50 -12.11
CA GLN A 734 13.79 -19.41 -13.26
C GLN A 734 13.66 -17.96 -13.73
N VAL A 735 14.27 -17.66 -14.88
CA VAL A 735 13.99 -16.43 -15.62
C VAL A 735 12.53 -16.45 -16.05
N VAL A 736 11.76 -15.45 -15.63
CA VAL A 736 10.34 -15.37 -15.98
C VAL A 736 10.14 -14.44 -17.16
N TYR A 737 9.28 -14.84 -18.10
CA TYR A 737 8.86 -14.02 -19.22
C TYR A 737 7.33 -13.91 -19.19
N PRO A 738 6.74 -12.72 -19.33
CA PRO A 738 5.29 -12.59 -19.36
C PRO A 738 4.73 -13.27 -20.61
N ASP A 739 3.71 -14.10 -20.37
CA ASP A 739 2.90 -14.76 -21.38
C ASP A 739 1.42 -14.67 -20.96
N PRO A 740 0.79 -13.50 -21.14
CA PRO A 740 -0.54 -13.24 -20.62
C PRO A 740 -1.64 -13.97 -21.39
N LYS A 741 -2.73 -14.30 -20.70
CA LYS A 741 -4.01 -14.59 -21.35
C LYS A 741 -4.60 -13.27 -21.84
N TRP A 742 -4.87 -13.15 -23.14
CA TRP A 742 -5.51 -11.96 -23.68
C TRP A 742 -7.05 -12.11 -23.70
N SER A 743 -7.77 -11.00 -23.59
CA SER A 743 -9.22 -10.96 -23.80
C SER A 743 -9.69 -9.64 -24.40
N ILE A 744 -10.85 -9.68 -25.06
CA ILE A 744 -11.54 -8.53 -25.66
C ILE A 744 -13.04 -8.65 -25.36
N ALA A 745 -13.77 -7.53 -25.37
CA ALA A 745 -15.22 -7.54 -25.20
C ALA A 745 -15.90 -8.43 -26.27
N GLN A 746 -16.93 -9.18 -25.90
CA GLN A 746 -17.63 -10.11 -26.80
C GLN A 746 -18.13 -9.40 -28.08
N ASN A 747 -18.63 -8.17 -27.93
CA ASN A 747 -19.05 -7.31 -29.03
C ASN A 747 -17.96 -6.29 -29.40
N PRO A 748 -17.69 -6.07 -30.70
CA PRO A 748 -16.76 -5.04 -31.16
C PRO A 748 -17.29 -3.64 -30.92
N THR A 749 -16.42 -2.73 -30.47
CA THR A 749 -16.75 -1.30 -30.28
C THR A 749 -17.24 -0.64 -31.58
N ARG A 750 -16.79 -1.12 -32.75
CA ARG A 750 -17.40 -0.84 -34.05
C ARG A 750 -17.42 -2.11 -34.91
N SER A 751 -18.61 -2.65 -35.17
CA SER A 751 -18.81 -3.94 -35.85
C SER A 751 -18.51 -3.95 -37.35
N LYS A 752 -18.66 -2.79 -38.02
CA LYS A 752 -18.52 -2.63 -39.47
C LYS A 752 -17.70 -1.38 -39.80
N VAL A 753 -16.38 -1.53 -39.83
CA VAL A 753 -15.46 -0.45 -40.22
C VAL A 753 -14.81 -0.81 -41.56
N PRO A 754 -15.14 -0.11 -42.67
CA PRO A 754 -14.47 -0.31 -43.95
C PRO A 754 -12.97 0.00 -43.86
N CYS A 755 -12.10 -0.76 -44.53
CA CYS A 755 -10.64 -0.55 -44.50
C CYS A 755 -10.22 0.92 -44.77
N ARG A 756 -10.87 1.60 -45.73
CA ARG A 756 -10.66 3.02 -46.02
C ARG A 756 -10.90 3.95 -44.82
N VAL A 757 -11.78 3.57 -43.89
CA VAL A 757 -12.06 4.28 -42.62
C VAL A 757 -11.00 3.96 -41.58
N ILE A 758 -10.47 2.73 -41.54
CA ILE A 758 -9.35 2.36 -40.65
C ILE A 758 -8.09 3.17 -41.04
N ILE A 759 -7.75 3.22 -42.33
CA ILE A 759 -6.63 4.02 -42.85
C ILE A 759 -6.80 5.50 -42.52
N ARG A 760 -7.99 6.08 -42.77
CA ARG A 760 -8.25 7.52 -42.63
C ARG A 760 -8.44 8.01 -41.20
N ASP A 761 -9.18 7.27 -40.37
CA ASP A 761 -9.64 7.76 -39.06
C ASP A 761 -8.84 7.21 -37.89
N TYR A 762 -8.22 6.03 -38.05
CA TYR A 762 -7.25 5.47 -37.10
C TYR A 762 -5.79 5.67 -37.58
N GLY A 763 -5.58 6.40 -38.67
CA GLY A 763 -4.24 6.70 -39.21
C GLY A 763 -3.46 5.46 -39.66
N ALA A 764 -4.12 4.35 -39.97
CA ALA A 764 -3.48 3.07 -40.26
C ALA A 764 -2.95 2.99 -41.71
N ASN A 765 -1.85 3.69 -41.98
CA ASN A 765 -1.16 3.70 -43.27
C ASN A 765 -0.76 2.29 -43.75
N ASP A 766 -0.72 2.06 -45.06
CA ASP A 766 -0.33 0.79 -45.69
C ASP A 766 -1.08 -0.47 -45.18
N PHE A 767 -2.21 -0.34 -44.48
CA PHE A 767 -2.93 -1.44 -43.80
C PHE A 767 -3.11 -2.70 -44.66
N ILE A 768 -3.57 -2.55 -45.92
CA ILE A 768 -3.77 -3.67 -46.85
C ILE A 768 -2.44 -4.39 -47.15
N LYS A 769 -1.39 -3.64 -47.44
CA LYS A 769 -0.05 -4.16 -47.77
C LYS A 769 0.58 -4.87 -46.56
N LEU A 770 0.41 -4.33 -45.36
CA LEU A 770 0.87 -4.97 -44.12
C LEU A 770 0.06 -6.24 -43.80
N LEU A 771 -1.25 -6.24 -44.05
CA LEU A 771 -2.11 -7.40 -43.79
C LEU A 771 -1.89 -8.53 -44.80
N THR A 772 -1.78 -8.23 -46.10
CA THR A 772 -1.37 -9.21 -47.11
C THR A 772 0.00 -9.80 -46.78
N LYS A 773 0.96 -8.98 -46.34
CA LYS A 773 2.27 -9.47 -45.90
C LYS A 773 2.15 -10.42 -44.70
N LEU A 774 1.42 -10.07 -43.65
CA LEU A 774 1.23 -10.95 -42.49
C LEU A 774 0.57 -12.29 -42.87
N LEU A 775 -0.45 -12.25 -43.73
CA LEU A 775 -1.16 -13.44 -44.21
C LEU A 775 -0.24 -14.36 -45.02
N ALA A 776 0.65 -13.82 -45.85
CA ALA A 776 1.63 -14.60 -46.60
C ALA A 776 2.78 -15.11 -45.71
N ASP A 777 3.44 -14.23 -44.96
CA ASP A 777 4.68 -14.53 -44.22
C ASP A 777 4.48 -15.42 -42.97
N ARG A 778 3.29 -15.39 -42.34
CA ARG A 778 3.03 -16.08 -41.05
C ARG A 778 1.88 -17.09 -41.08
N PHE A 779 0.90 -16.89 -41.96
CA PHE A 779 -0.26 -17.77 -42.10
C PHE A 779 -0.29 -18.52 -43.44
N GLU A 780 0.84 -18.52 -44.17
CA GLU A 780 1.07 -19.22 -45.45
C GLU A 780 -0.08 -19.08 -46.47
N THR A 781 -0.83 -17.98 -46.39
CA THR A 781 -2.10 -17.81 -47.09
C THR A 781 -1.83 -17.50 -48.57
N PRO A 782 -2.36 -18.28 -49.53
CA PRO A 782 -2.10 -18.06 -50.94
C PRO A 782 -2.54 -16.66 -51.41
N PRO A 783 -1.80 -15.98 -52.32
CA PRO A 783 -2.13 -14.62 -52.75
C PRO A 783 -3.53 -14.42 -53.32
N TYR A 784 -4.10 -15.46 -53.95
CA TYR A 784 -5.48 -15.44 -54.46
C TYR A 784 -6.55 -15.56 -53.37
N ALA A 785 -6.19 -16.11 -52.21
CA ALA A 785 -7.06 -16.21 -51.04
C ALA A 785 -7.04 -14.91 -50.21
N SER A 786 -5.90 -14.21 -50.16
CA SER A 786 -5.73 -12.93 -49.46
C SER A 786 -6.24 -11.70 -50.24
N LEU A 787 -7.38 -11.81 -50.93
CA LEU A 787 -7.98 -10.71 -51.71
C LEU A 787 -8.55 -9.61 -50.80
N LEU A 788 -7.76 -8.58 -50.53
CA LEU A 788 -8.12 -7.45 -49.67
C LEU A 788 -8.57 -6.22 -50.46
N SER A 789 -9.70 -5.63 -50.07
CA SER A 789 -10.27 -4.42 -50.69
C SER A 789 -10.37 -3.26 -49.69
N PRO A 790 -10.17 -1.99 -50.11
CA PRO A 790 -10.46 -0.79 -49.31
C PRO A 790 -11.91 -0.71 -48.78
N ASN A 791 -12.82 -1.48 -49.39
CA ASN A 791 -14.23 -1.53 -49.03
C ASN A 791 -14.60 -2.71 -48.11
N HIS A 792 -13.69 -3.65 -47.81
CA HIS A 792 -13.98 -4.73 -46.86
C HIS A 792 -14.19 -4.17 -45.45
N GLU A 793 -15.23 -4.67 -44.77
CA GLU A 793 -15.60 -4.31 -43.40
C GLU A 793 -14.88 -5.20 -42.38
N TYR A 794 -14.39 -4.59 -41.32
CA TYR A 794 -13.72 -5.25 -40.19
C TYR A 794 -14.48 -4.92 -38.91
N ALA A 795 -14.49 -5.88 -37.98
CA ALA A 795 -14.88 -5.63 -36.59
C ALA A 795 -13.68 -5.05 -35.85
N VAL A 796 -13.85 -3.91 -35.17
CA VAL A 796 -12.80 -3.15 -34.50
C VAL A 796 -13.14 -2.96 -33.02
N TRP A 797 -12.15 -3.15 -32.17
CA TRP A 797 -12.19 -2.94 -30.72
C TRP A 797 -11.28 -1.77 -30.34
N HIS A 798 -11.66 -1.02 -29.30
CA HIS A 798 -10.85 0.07 -28.75
C HIS A 798 -10.15 -0.27 -27.43
N ARG A 799 -10.41 -1.46 -26.88
CA ARG A 799 -9.77 -2.00 -25.66
C ARG A 799 -9.37 -3.46 -25.86
N LEU A 800 -8.20 -3.82 -25.35
CA LEU A 800 -7.65 -5.16 -25.22
C LEU A 800 -7.15 -5.34 -23.79
N TYR A 801 -7.35 -6.51 -23.20
CA TYR A 801 -6.89 -6.83 -21.85
C TYR A 801 -5.83 -7.93 -21.90
N LEU A 802 -4.76 -7.78 -21.10
CA LEU A 802 -3.74 -8.82 -20.90
C LEU A 802 -3.72 -9.23 -19.42
N GLN A 803 -4.22 -10.42 -19.12
CA GLN A 803 -4.23 -11.01 -17.78
C GLN A 803 -2.93 -11.76 -17.52
N HIS A 804 -2.17 -11.29 -16.53
CA HIS A 804 -0.91 -11.83 -16.08
C HIS A 804 -1.08 -12.64 -14.80
N LEU A 805 -0.38 -13.78 -14.73
CA LEU A 805 -0.31 -14.60 -13.53
C LEU A 805 0.88 -14.18 -12.62
N PRO A 806 0.79 -14.44 -11.30
CA PRO A 806 1.92 -14.35 -10.39
C PRO A 806 3.14 -15.16 -10.86
N PHE A 807 4.31 -14.53 -10.75
CA PHE A 807 5.60 -15.16 -11.02
C PHE A 807 5.93 -16.22 -9.95
N PRO A 808 6.50 -17.38 -10.32
CA PRO A 808 7.16 -18.24 -9.35
C PRO A 808 8.29 -17.49 -8.63
N SER A 809 8.42 -17.70 -7.32
CA SER A 809 9.50 -17.19 -6.46
C SER A 809 9.66 -15.66 -6.28
N THR A 810 8.74 -14.81 -6.77
CA THR A 810 8.75 -13.36 -6.48
C THR A 810 7.36 -12.82 -6.12
N ALA A 811 7.32 -11.66 -5.47
CA ALA A 811 6.15 -11.08 -4.80
C ALA A 811 4.99 -10.60 -5.70
N CYS A 812 5.03 -10.86 -7.00
CA CYS A 812 4.14 -10.19 -7.92
C CYS A 812 2.70 -10.73 -7.87
N ARG A 813 1.72 -9.86 -7.62
CA ARG A 813 0.29 -10.21 -7.76
C ARG A 813 -0.06 -10.51 -9.23
N SER A 814 -1.23 -11.12 -9.44
CA SER A 814 -1.89 -11.08 -10.74
C SER A 814 -2.12 -9.63 -11.17
N HIS A 815 -2.00 -9.37 -12.46
CA HIS A 815 -2.15 -8.03 -13.03
C HIS A 815 -3.00 -8.10 -14.30
N ILE A 816 -3.72 -7.03 -14.62
CA ILE A 816 -4.47 -6.91 -15.87
C ILE A 816 -4.06 -5.59 -16.52
N ASP A 817 -3.33 -5.66 -17.63
CA ASP A 817 -3.16 -4.48 -18.48
C ASP A 817 -4.49 -4.19 -19.18
N THR A 818 -4.80 -2.91 -19.38
CA THR A 818 -5.78 -2.47 -20.38
C THR A 818 -5.05 -1.66 -21.43
N ILE A 819 -5.11 -2.09 -22.68
CA ILE A 819 -4.49 -1.45 -23.84
C ILE A 819 -5.59 -0.73 -24.63
N ARG A 820 -5.49 0.61 -24.70
CA ARG A 820 -6.45 1.49 -25.38
C ARG A 820 -5.95 1.82 -26.80
N ALA A 821 -6.86 1.74 -27.78
CA ALA A 821 -6.61 2.04 -29.18
C ALA A 821 -7.79 2.83 -29.79
N ASN A 822 -8.07 4.01 -29.22
CA ASN A 822 -9.17 4.88 -29.64
C ASN A 822 -8.68 5.86 -30.74
N PRO A 823 -9.37 5.98 -31.89
CA PRO A 823 -9.09 7.04 -32.85
C PRO A 823 -9.45 8.42 -32.26
N PRO A 824 -8.93 9.53 -32.82
CA PRO A 824 -9.29 10.88 -32.39
C PRO A 824 -10.82 11.09 -32.38
N PRO A 825 -11.40 11.65 -31.30
CA PRO A 825 -12.83 11.96 -31.23
C PRO A 825 -13.18 13.03 -32.25
N ARG A 826 -14.39 12.97 -32.81
CA ARG A 826 -14.86 13.88 -33.87
C ARG A 826 -16.21 14.50 -33.56
N ASN A 827 -16.42 15.72 -34.03
CA ASN A 827 -17.71 16.40 -34.00
C ASN A 827 -18.61 15.99 -35.18
N HIS A 828 -19.83 16.52 -35.21
CA HIS A 828 -20.80 16.33 -36.30
C HIS A 828 -20.30 16.80 -37.69
N ALA A 829 -19.33 17.72 -37.75
CA ALA A 829 -18.69 18.15 -39.01
C ALA A 829 -17.55 17.21 -39.47
N GLY A 830 -17.27 16.14 -38.72
CA GLY A 830 -16.25 15.15 -39.04
C GLY A 830 -14.80 15.59 -38.76
N THR A 831 -14.60 16.73 -38.09
CA THR A 831 -13.27 17.23 -37.69
C THR A 831 -12.89 16.67 -36.32
N ASN A 832 -11.60 16.36 -36.12
CA ASN A 832 -11.09 15.92 -34.82
C ASN A 832 -11.25 17.04 -33.78
N ILE A 833 -11.68 16.68 -32.55
CA ILE A 833 -11.85 17.60 -31.41
C ILE A 833 -10.91 17.29 -30.24
N GLY A 834 -9.98 16.35 -30.43
CA GLY A 834 -8.95 15.95 -29.47
C GLY A 834 -7.99 14.96 -30.11
N LEU A 835 -7.08 14.39 -29.30
CA LEU A 835 -6.14 13.34 -29.72
C LEU A 835 -6.78 11.94 -29.68
N GLY A 836 -6.16 10.99 -30.39
CA GLY A 836 -6.44 9.56 -30.24
C GLY A 836 -5.66 8.98 -29.06
N ILE A 837 -6.21 7.94 -28.42
CA ILE A 837 -5.60 7.28 -27.27
C ILE A 837 -4.99 5.97 -27.74
N HIS A 838 -3.67 5.90 -27.74
CA HIS A 838 -2.87 4.83 -28.32
C HIS A 838 -1.77 4.41 -27.34
N ASP A 839 -2.06 3.40 -26.51
CA ASP A 839 -1.16 2.92 -25.45
C ASP A 839 0.05 2.14 -26.03
N THR A 840 1.15 2.09 -25.27
CA THR A 840 2.37 1.35 -25.62
C THR A 840 2.47 -0.02 -24.95
N VAL A 841 3.14 -0.95 -25.62
CA VAL A 841 3.27 -2.37 -25.23
C VAL A 841 4.67 -2.90 -25.55
N LEU A 842 5.10 -3.91 -24.79
CA LEU A 842 6.22 -4.79 -25.13
C LEU A 842 5.70 -5.90 -26.06
N MET A 843 6.09 -5.79 -27.34
CA MET A 843 5.82 -6.78 -28.38
C MET A 843 6.99 -7.78 -28.47
N LEU A 844 6.71 -9.05 -28.69
CA LEU A 844 7.71 -10.09 -28.91
C LEU A 844 8.44 -9.86 -30.25
N ASP A 845 9.77 -9.65 -30.21
CA ASP A 845 10.61 -9.38 -31.40
C ASP A 845 11.67 -10.50 -31.60
N LYS A 846 12.21 -11.04 -30.51
CA LYS A 846 13.32 -12.00 -30.53
C LYS A 846 13.13 -13.11 -29.50
N PRO A 847 12.37 -14.18 -29.81
CA PRO A 847 12.11 -15.29 -28.88
C PRO A 847 13.34 -16.05 -28.36
N GLY A 848 14.52 -15.89 -28.97
CA GLY A 848 15.79 -16.44 -28.50
C GLY A 848 16.66 -15.47 -27.68
N ALA A 849 16.23 -14.22 -27.46
CA ALA A 849 16.95 -13.23 -26.67
C ALA A 849 16.48 -13.21 -25.20
N GLY A 850 17.36 -12.74 -24.31
CA GLY A 850 17.14 -12.70 -22.86
C GLY A 850 16.63 -11.36 -22.34
N GLY A 851 15.83 -11.40 -21.26
CA GLY A 851 15.29 -10.21 -20.59
C GLY A 851 14.53 -9.28 -21.55
N ILE A 852 14.69 -7.96 -21.36
CA ILE A 852 14.03 -6.93 -22.18
C ILE A 852 14.33 -7.05 -23.68
N TYR A 853 15.48 -7.61 -24.07
CA TYR A 853 15.93 -7.74 -25.47
C TYR A 853 15.18 -8.82 -26.27
N ARG A 854 14.36 -9.63 -25.59
CA ARG A 854 13.31 -10.47 -26.18
C ARG A 854 12.22 -9.63 -26.86
N TYR A 855 12.04 -8.40 -26.41
CA TYR A 855 10.94 -7.51 -26.75
C TYR A 855 11.39 -6.24 -27.47
N ARG A 856 10.41 -5.59 -28.09
CA ARG A 856 10.49 -4.27 -28.71
C ARG A 856 9.26 -3.48 -28.27
N ALA A 857 9.41 -2.19 -28.00
CA ALA A 857 8.23 -1.36 -27.76
C ALA A 857 7.44 -1.16 -29.05
N ALA A 858 6.11 -1.18 -28.93
CA ALA A 858 5.17 -0.88 -30.00
C ALA A 858 4.01 -0.03 -29.45
N ARG A 859 3.35 0.76 -30.28
CA ARG A 859 2.18 1.57 -29.91
C ARG A 859 0.95 1.11 -30.68
N VAL A 860 -0.16 0.85 -29.99
CA VAL A 860 -1.32 0.18 -30.60
C VAL A 860 -2.32 1.21 -31.16
N TRP A 861 -2.53 1.16 -32.48
CA TRP A 861 -3.42 2.10 -33.19
C TRP A 861 -4.79 1.48 -33.53
N VAL A 862 -4.87 0.17 -33.78
CA VAL A 862 -6.12 -0.55 -34.11
C VAL A 862 -6.08 -1.97 -33.55
N ILE A 863 -7.17 -2.46 -32.95
CA ILE A 863 -7.38 -3.88 -32.63
C ILE A 863 -8.58 -4.37 -33.46
N PHE A 864 -8.43 -5.43 -34.24
CA PHE A 864 -9.48 -5.88 -35.17
C PHE A 864 -9.50 -7.39 -35.38
N LYS A 865 -10.63 -7.95 -35.83
CA LYS A 865 -10.71 -9.32 -36.37
C LYS A 865 -10.78 -9.30 -37.89
N LEU A 866 -10.27 -10.36 -38.52
CA LEU A 866 -10.38 -10.55 -39.96
C LEU A 866 -11.85 -10.57 -40.44
N PRO A 867 -12.12 -10.13 -41.69
CA PRO A 867 -13.42 -10.29 -42.33
C PRO A 867 -13.81 -11.77 -42.38
N VAL A 868 -15.12 -12.07 -42.37
CA VAL A 868 -15.62 -13.46 -42.23
C VAL A 868 -14.99 -14.42 -43.26
N HIS A 869 -14.78 -13.98 -44.50
CA HIS A 869 -14.16 -14.77 -45.57
C HIS A 869 -12.66 -15.05 -45.40
N LEU A 870 -11.99 -14.53 -44.37
CA LEU A 870 -10.58 -14.81 -44.03
C LEU A 870 -10.39 -15.41 -42.63
N ARG A 871 -11.43 -15.53 -41.80
CA ARG A 871 -11.27 -16.03 -40.41
C ARG A 871 -10.78 -17.48 -40.31
N TYR A 872 -10.81 -18.25 -41.40
CA TYR A 872 -10.21 -19.59 -41.45
C TYR A 872 -8.68 -19.56 -41.46
N THR A 873 -8.03 -18.44 -41.82
CA THR A 873 -6.56 -18.30 -41.72
C THR A 873 -6.14 -17.88 -40.32
N CYS A 874 -6.95 -17.03 -39.67
CA CYS A 874 -6.77 -16.61 -38.29
C CYS A 874 -8.10 -16.08 -37.71
N ASP A 875 -8.59 -16.67 -36.62
CA ASP A 875 -9.66 -16.09 -35.79
C ASP A 875 -9.11 -15.36 -34.54
N GLU A 876 -7.79 -15.31 -34.36
CA GLU A 876 -7.19 -14.44 -33.36
C GLU A 876 -7.40 -12.96 -33.76
N PRO A 877 -7.69 -12.05 -32.82
CA PRO A 877 -7.61 -10.62 -33.09
C PRO A 877 -6.18 -10.21 -33.50
N LEU A 878 -6.10 -9.27 -34.44
CA LEU A 878 -4.87 -8.66 -34.91
C LEU A 878 -4.77 -7.22 -34.40
N ALA A 879 -3.54 -6.79 -34.10
CA ALA A 879 -3.22 -5.43 -33.72
C ALA A 879 -2.41 -4.74 -34.85
N TYR A 880 -2.83 -3.55 -35.26
CA TYR A 880 -2.00 -2.64 -36.03
C TYR A 880 -1.18 -1.79 -35.06
N VAL A 881 0.14 -1.76 -35.26
CA VAL A 881 1.09 -1.13 -34.34
C VAL A 881 2.13 -0.26 -35.05
N GLU A 882 2.49 0.87 -34.42
CA GLU A 882 3.69 1.65 -34.74
C GLU A 882 4.88 1.05 -33.97
N LEU A 883 6.00 0.80 -34.65
CA LEU A 883 7.17 0.15 -34.07
C LEU A 883 8.24 1.15 -33.61
N PHE A 884 8.81 0.86 -32.44
CA PHE A 884 10.05 1.50 -31.99
C PHE A 884 11.26 0.63 -32.36
N ASN A 885 12.45 1.18 -32.16
CA ASN A 885 13.69 0.42 -32.32
C ASN A 885 13.88 -0.54 -31.12
N PRO A 886 14.71 -1.60 -31.26
CA PRO A 886 15.10 -2.42 -30.11
C PRO A 886 15.74 -1.57 -29.01
N PHE A 887 15.56 -1.98 -27.75
CA PHE A 887 16.10 -1.25 -26.60
C PHE A 887 17.63 -1.21 -26.59
N SER A 888 18.19 -0.14 -26.00
CA SER A 888 19.64 0.08 -25.87
C SER A 888 20.32 -1.08 -25.13
N SER A 889 21.45 -1.57 -25.66
CA SER A 889 22.19 -2.72 -25.12
C SER A 889 22.76 -2.51 -23.70
N THR A 890 22.76 -1.27 -23.23
CA THR A 890 23.06 -0.87 -21.86
C THR A 890 21.97 0.11 -21.43
N PRO A 891 21.49 0.06 -20.18
CA PRO A 891 20.81 1.20 -19.58
C PRO A 891 21.74 2.43 -19.53
N LEU A 892 21.19 3.63 -19.56
CA LEU A 892 21.99 4.86 -19.45
C LEU A 892 22.50 5.03 -18.01
N PHE A 893 23.75 5.45 -17.83
CA PHE A 893 24.44 5.48 -16.53
C PHE A 893 24.65 6.92 -16.01
N PRO A 894 24.09 7.26 -14.84
CA PRO A 894 22.70 6.99 -14.41
C PRO A 894 21.68 7.49 -15.47
N PRO A 895 20.35 7.29 -15.34
CA PRO A 895 19.57 6.76 -14.21
C PRO A 895 19.20 5.27 -14.31
N TYR A 896 19.99 4.47 -15.03
CA TYR A 896 19.79 3.03 -15.28
C TYR A 896 18.48 2.67 -16.00
N LEU A 897 17.89 3.61 -16.73
CA LEU A 897 16.70 3.40 -17.55
C LEU A 897 17.05 2.78 -18.92
N TYR A 898 16.35 1.70 -19.29
CA TYR A 898 16.36 1.17 -20.66
C TYR A 898 15.75 2.20 -21.61
N SER A 899 16.33 2.36 -22.80
CA SER A 899 15.95 3.43 -23.73
C SER A 899 15.68 2.92 -25.14
N THR A 900 14.79 3.58 -25.86
CA THR A 900 14.43 3.30 -27.27
C THR A 900 14.26 4.60 -28.06
N SER A 901 14.01 4.48 -29.36
CA SER A 901 13.71 5.59 -30.27
C SER A 901 12.70 5.15 -31.34
N ARG A 902 12.03 6.12 -31.97
CA ARG A 902 11.04 5.82 -33.03
C ARG A 902 11.70 5.08 -34.20
N SER A 903 11.07 4.03 -34.69
CA SER A 903 11.56 3.35 -35.90
C SER A 903 10.97 4.05 -37.12
N LEU A 904 11.82 4.72 -37.89
CA LEU A 904 11.44 5.43 -39.12
C LEU A 904 11.99 4.73 -40.37
N HIS A 905 11.26 4.83 -41.47
CA HIS A 905 11.76 4.58 -42.82
C HIS A 905 12.71 5.70 -43.26
N SER A 906 13.45 5.47 -44.36
CA SER A 906 14.40 6.46 -44.92
C SER A 906 13.73 7.72 -45.48
N ASP A 907 12.41 7.70 -45.67
CA ASP A 907 11.59 8.86 -46.07
C ASP A 907 10.96 9.59 -44.86
N GLY A 908 11.36 9.24 -43.64
CA GLY A 908 10.86 9.82 -42.39
C GLY A 908 9.51 9.28 -41.90
N ARG A 909 8.83 8.40 -42.64
CA ARG A 909 7.57 7.78 -42.17
C ARG A 909 7.83 6.81 -41.02
N ARG A 910 6.92 6.74 -40.05
CA ARG A 910 6.94 5.71 -39.00
C ARG A 910 6.87 4.29 -39.61
N ARG A 911 7.55 3.31 -39.00
CA ARG A 911 7.45 1.91 -39.40
C ARG A 911 6.27 1.25 -38.70
N ASP A 912 5.29 0.84 -39.50
CA ASP A 912 4.09 0.17 -39.01
C ASP A 912 4.13 -1.33 -39.30
N ALA A 913 3.44 -2.10 -38.47
CA ALA A 913 3.24 -3.53 -38.64
C ALA A 913 1.80 -3.93 -38.25
N ILE A 914 1.39 -5.13 -38.69
CA ILE A 914 0.23 -5.82 -38.14
C ILE A 914 0.74 -7.13 -37.55
N VAL A 915 0.33 -7.42 -36.33
CA VAL A 915 0.74 -8.61 -35.57
C VAL A 915 -0.49 -9.27 -34.92
N PRO A 916 -0.46 -10.59 -34.63
CA PRO A 916 -1.43 -11.20 -33.74
C PRO A 916 -1.36 -10.57 -32.34
N VAL A 917 -2.50 -10.48 -31.65
CA VAL A 917 -2.56 -10.00 -30.26
C VAL A 917 -1.70 -10.85 -29.32
N SER A 918 -1.50 -12.13 -29.62
CA SER A 918 -0.62 -13.03 -28.89
C SER A 918 0.87 -12.64 -28.93
N ASP A 919 1.32 -11.74 -29.82
CA ASP A 919 2.67 -11.16 -29.77
C ASP A 919 2.80 -10.02 -28.74
N LEU A 920 1.68 -9.46 -28.25
CA LEU A 920 1.67 -8.37 -27.27
C LEU A 920 1.74 -8.97 -25.86
N LYS A 921 2.86 -8.75 -25.15
CA LYS A 921 3.17 -9.52 -23.94
C LYS A 921 3.10 -8.75 -22.63
N LEU A 922 3.10 -7.42 -22.63
CA LEU A 922 2.93 -6.56 -21.44
C LEU A 922 2.67 -5.12 -21.88
N ALA A 923 1.79 -4.36 -21.24
CA ALA A 923 1.68 -2.92 -21.48
C ALA A 923 2.84 -2.16 -20.82
N CYS A 924 3.28 -1.06 -21.42
CA CYS A 924 4.38 -0.26 -20.88
C CYS A 924 4.15 1.23 -21.09
N HIS A 925 4.76 2.04 -20.23
CA HIS A 925 4.84 3.49 -20.41
C HIS A 925 6.22 3.88 -20.95
N LEU A 926 6.23 4.65 -22.03
CA LEU A 926 7.43 5.22 -22.64
C LEU A 926 7.49 6.72 -22.32
N ALA A 927 8.33 7.11 -21.38
CA ALA A 927 8.57 8.52 -21.06
C ALA A 927 9.49 9.17 -22.11
N PRO A 928 9.21 10.38 -22.60
CA PRO A 928 10.14 11.12 -23.47
C PRO A 928 11.49 11.36 -22.80
N GLN A 929 12.58 11.36 -23.56
CA GLN A 929 13.87 11.87 -23.06
C GLN A 929 13.85 13.41 -23.10
N PHE A 930 13.38 14.03 -22.03
CA PHE A 930 13.15 15.49 -21.96
C PHE A 930 14.40 16.32 -22.26
N SER A 931 15.57 15.87 -21.81
CA SER A 931 16.88 16.47 -22.11
C SER A 931 17.26 16.50 -23.60
N ARG A 932 16.51 15.78 -24.45
CA ARG A 932 16.67 15.76 -25.91
C ARG A 932 15.50 16.42 -26.66
N LEU A 933 14.49 16.90 -25.95
CA LEU A 933 13.31 17.53 -26.54
C LEU A 933 13.62 19.02 -26.81
N ARG A 934 13.73 19.39 -28.08
CA ARG A 934 13.95 20.78 -28.53
C ARG A 934 12.66 21.41 -29.03
N ASP A 935 12.57 22.73 -28.90
CA ASP A 935 11.57 23.59 -29.55
C ASP A 935 10.11 23.16 -29.34
N TRP A 936 9.82 22.59 -28.16
CA TRP A 936 8.52 22.07 -27.78
C TRP A 936 7.86 22.94 -26.69
N THR A 937 6.54 23.08 -26.80
CA THR A 937 5.69 23.75 -25.80
C THR A 937 4.47 22.89 -25.46
N PRO A 938 4.03 22.87 -24.18
CA PRO A 938 2.80 22.18 -23.76
C PRO A 938 1.57 22.63 -24.54
N GLY A 939 0.67 21.70 -24.85
CA GLY A 939 -0.60 22.03 -25.50
C GLY A 939 -1.52 20.82 -25.65
N PRO A 940 -2.84 20.97 -25.43
CA PRO A 940 -3.79 19.87 -25.28
C PRO A 940 -4.04 19.04 -26.55
N ASN A 941 -3.53 19.48 -27.71
CA ASN A 941 -3.67 18.82 -29.00
C ASN A 941 -2.31 18.41 -29.61
N ARG A 942 -1.29 18.17 -28.79
CA ARG A 942 0.04 17.71 -29.24
C ARG A 942 0.36 16.32 -28.72
N ASP A 943 0.32 15.33 -29.61
CA ASP A 943 0.75 13.97 -29.31
C ASP A 943 2.28 13.89 -29.17
N ILE A 944 2.79 14.00 -27.94
CA ILE A 944 4.21 13.96 -27.62
C ILE A 944 4.90 12.69 -28.15
N MET A 945 4.20 11.55 -28.22
CA MET A 945 4.73 10.30 -28.76
C MET A 945 5.02 10.37 -30.26
N SER A 946 4.33 11.25 -30.99
CA SER A 946 4.60 11.57 -32.40
C SER A 946 5.65 12.66 -32.60
N ILE A 947 6.08 13.36 -31.54
CA ILE A 947 7.04 14.47 -31.60
C ILE A 947 8.42 14.02 -31.11
N ALA A 948 8.50 13.42 -29.92
CA ALA A 948 9.75 12.99 -29.32
C ALA A 948 10.40 11.84 -30.12
N GLN A 949 11.72 11.89 -30.30
CA GLN A 949 12.46 10.86 -31.05
C GLN A 949 12.99 9.73 -30.15
N HIS A 950 13.24 10.02 -28.87
CA HIS A 950 13.85 9.11 -27.90
C HIS A 950 12.98 8.99 -26.65
N PHE A 951 12.94 7.78 -26.08
CA PHE A 951 12.13 7.45 -24.91
C PHE A 951 12.89 6.57 -23.91
N HIS A 952 12.61 6.73 -22.63
CA HIS A 952 12.91 5.76 -21.58
C HIS A 952 11.73 4.82 -21.39
N LEU A 953 12.00 3.53 -21.15
CA LEU A 953 11.01 2.63 -20.57
C LEU A 953 10.87 2.96 -19.08
N ASN A 954 9.66 3.28 -18.62
CA ASN A 954 9.39 3.57 -17.22
C ASN A 954 9.23 2.26 -16.40
N PRO A 955 10.15 1.92 -15.49
CA PRO A 955 10.05 0.71 -14.67
C PRO A 955 8.99 0.82 -13.58
N HIS A 956 8.67 2.04 -13.12
CA HIS A 956 7.74 2.31 -12.02
C HIS A 956 6.28 2.42 -12.48
N TYR A 957 5.99 2.29 -13.78
CA TYR A 957 4.65 2.38 -14.39
C TYR A 957 3.59 1.57 -13.61
N ASN A 958 3.92 0.33 -13.27
CA ASN A 958 3.16 -0.51 -12.35
C ASN A 958 4.10 -1.51 -11.66
N HIS A 959 3.64 -2.10 -10.54
CA HIS A 959 4.45 -3.03 -9.75
C HIS A 959 4.83 -4.32 -10.51
N TYR A 960 4.03 -4.76 -11.49
CA TYR A 960 4.34 -5.93 -12.31
C TYR A 960 5.55 -5.69 -13.23
N MET A 961 5.61 -4.51 -13.86
CA MET A 961 6.76 -4.05 -14.65
C MET A 961 8.02 -3.96 -13.79
N PHE A 962 7.93 -3.37 -12.59
CA PHE A 962 9.05 -3.27 -11.65
C PHE A 962 9.58 -4.67 -11.26
N ALA A 963 8.72 -5.55 -10.75
CA ALA A 963 9.10 -6.90 -10.33
C ALA A 963 9.66 -7.77 -11.49
N LEU A 964 9.16 -7.58 -12.73
CA LEU A 964 9.67 -8.29 -13.91
C LEU A 964 11.08 -7.82 -14.29
N LEU A 965 11.31 -6.51 -14.34
CA LEU A 965 12.61 -5.94 -14.66
C LEU A 965 13.66 -6.33 -13.60
N GLU A 966 13.23 -6.43 -12.34
CA GLU A 966 14.06 -6.93 -11.24
C GLU A 966 14.38 -8.42 -11.35
N ASN A 967 13.40 -9.27 -11.69
CA ASN A 967 13.65 -10.70 -11.96
C ASN A 967 14.73 -10.88 -13.03
N TRP A 968 14.71 -10.06 -14.10
CA TRP A 968 15.75 -10.05 -15.12
C TRP A 968 17.10 -9.50 -14.63
N ARG A 969 17.09 -8.47 -13.78
CA ARG A 969 18.27 -7.86 -13.14
C ARG A 969 19.02 -8.93 -12.32
N ARG A 970 18.35 -9.62 -11.39
CA ARG A 970 18.95 -10.63 -10.49
C ARG A 970 19.27 -11.97 -11.14
N SER A 971 18.58 -12.32 -12.22
CA SER A 971 18.87 -13.53 -13.00
C SER A 971 20.20 -13.48 -13.74
N GLY A 972 20.94 -12.37 -13.67
CA GLY A 972 22.28 -12.25 -14.24
C GLY A 972 22.30 -12.26 -15.77
N ILE A 973 21.22 -11.81 -16.41
CA ILE A 973 21.05 -11.83 -17.87
C ILE A 973 21.90 -10.73 -18.54
N ARG A 974 23.23 -10.88 -18.45
CA ARG A 974 24.20 -10.00 -19.11
C ARG A 974 24.80 -10.72 -20.33
N PHE A 975 24.22 -10.43 -21.49
CA PHE A 975 24.82 -10.37 -22.81
C PHE A 975 25.99 -11.33 -23.13
N LYS A 976 25.75 -12.29 -24.05
CA LYS A 976 26.82 -12.71 -24.97
C LYS A 976 27.19 -11.51 -25.83
N ARG A 977 28.27 -10.82 -25.46
CA ARG A 977 28.88 -9.74 -26.24
C ARG A 977 29.39 -10.34 -27.55
N VAL A 978 28.62 -10.23 -28.63
CA VAL A 978 29.04 -10.66 -29.98
C VAL A 978 30.05 -9.66 -30.52
N VAL A 979 31.26 -9.69 -29.96
CA VAL A 979 32.43 -9.09 -30.58
C VAL A 979 32.79 -9.96 -31.77
N ARG A 980 32.30 -9.60 -32.95
CA ARG A 980 33.05 -9.91 -34.17
C ARG A 980 34.31 -9.07 -34.10
N PHE A 981 35.42 -9.69 -33.71
CA PHE A 981 36.71 -9.21 -34.17
C PHE A 981 36.69 -9.28 -35.69
N VAL A 982 37.07 -8.17 -36.31
CA VAL A 982 37.44 -8.06 -37.71
C VAL A 982 38.83 -7.45 -37.66
N ASP A 983 39.79 -8.13 -38.28
CA ASP A 983 41.19 -7.69 -38.36
C ASP A 983 41.35 -6.42 -39.24
#